data_AF-A0A351FT49-F1
#
_entry.id   AF-A0A351FT49-F1
#
_cell.length_a   1.000
_cell.length_b   1.000
_cell.length_c   1.000
_cell.angle_alpha   90.00
_cell.angle_beta   90.00
_cell.angle_gamma   90.00
#
_symmetry.space_group_name_H-M   'P 1'
#
loop_
_entity.id
_entity.type
_entity.pdbx_description
1 polymer ?
#
loop_
_entity_poly.entity_id
_entity_poly.type
_entity_poly.pdbx_seq_one_letter_code
_entity_poly.pdbx_strand_id
1 'polypeptide(L)'
;MSSTRILLTAVGCLVCCHSLLAAEEPTANQLVEQLGRDEFAVRLEAEEKLVTIGLDAQQALRDGLQHTDPEVRRACRRILSDLLNLEHQQRVQSFIDDQAGEDEHHLPGWERYREVIGDDKDARALFVKMQQAEGGLMAALQSEPEAIAQSLDVRFRVVIAQMTNQDPRRRRAPSLGTIAALLFVATDESIVLPPQIVNHHYWYTLVQQQSIRDALQKGSLKAATHRLVGAWLTRNESSNLAQNKLQLAIRYRIKEGVQLAMNIFANKKLSPYYRLSAMHALGQLGGKEYAPIIHQAIDDKSICSQRTVIQNKKRTIVKTELRDVALAWLIHLTGQNHREYGFPNAQAAFQAIKKNPTSILSVYQISFASAVKRNGAFAKWKEWEQSHQLPALPQAVEEQWKVAKNRKPAANNAVAVPKVNKNDLNSLETALPASLQYDRQMARKLSKARELIADERISEAAVLLGKVLEVKEDYVYKPDRRMTLSIGIRAEAEKLLGLLPREGIAEYRRYFGHTAKAELDQAVANGKIEDVNGVARRYFHTAAGRHAAYLVAVHHLNQSEALNAAFLFQRIQQRSLDASELEPALSLQLAAAWYLAGMTDKAEATLLQMQERFPRGSLEIAGRSLAMFTSNTNALAWLREQLDLPQAIPAADGWLIYRGGPTRNMVVDDALPYLLPQRLASTLSSSAAEAALKTLVQQRRKDHRALFPTMHPLVVGDTLIARTATSICAIDLTSSELLWESRTNDALTDLEGIGGKPNGQRQQEMLSDGLERRLWDNHTFGTLSTDGEFVYVVEDIPFGIGADYQRLVMTPGGRQQLDVGALKNYSVLTAYDLKTGKVRWELGGSSSDASVQEGGVFFLGPPLPIGGKIYVVAREKRRTRLLELDANSGQSLWEMTLAEREQVPQQNVFLAMPLSVYEQRAHRSGASPSSAGGVLVCPLSDGDYVGVDLTTRTVLWAYRSPSDAVPVNPMFGNVFQQRMLADAYADPDDRWVDSSVTIANDRVLITPAASGRLICLELSTGNMAWTQTRGDGFYVAGVRDGKVVVVGRSHLRALRLD
;
A
#
# COMPACT_ATOMS: atom_id res chain seq x y z
N MET A 1 7.50 48.01 7.09
CA MET A 1 7.61 49.16 6.16
C MET A 1 9.08 49.57 6.11
N SER A 2 9.60 49.77 4.90
CA SER A 2 11.01 50.06 4.55
C SER A 2 11.99 48.88 4.61
N SER A 3 12.02 48.05 3.57
CA SER A 3 13.22 47.40 2.98
C SER A 3 12.87 46.62 1.68
N THR A 4 11.94 47.13 0.86
CA THR A 4 11.42 46.45 -0.35
C THR A 4 11.65 47.27 -1.62
N ARG A 5 12.73 48.06 -1.70
CA ARG A 5 12.96 48.97 -2.83
C ARG A 5 14.40 49.03 -3.37
N ILE A 6 15.30 48.11 -3.00
CA ILE A 6 16.71 48.18 -3.46
C ILE A 6 17.17 46.99 -4.33
N LEU A 7 16.39 45.90 -4.49
CA LEU A 7 16.75 44.83 -5.44
C LEU A 7 16.20 45.00 -6.87
N LEU A 8 15.33 46.00 -7.11
CA LEU A 8 14.71 46.23 -8.43
C LEU A 8 15.53 47.14 -9.36
N THR A 9 16.73 47.57 -8.96
CA THR A 9 17.58 48.48 -9.73
C THR A 9 18.97 47.93 -10.05
N ALA A 10 19.37 46.77 -9.50
CA ALA A 10 20.66 46.13 -9.83
C ALA A 10 20.55 45.05 -10.93
N VAL A 11 19.36 44.51 -11.19
CA VAL A 11 19.09 43.59 -12.32
C VAL A 11 18.86 44.36 -13.64
N GLY A 12 18.57 45.66 -13.57
CA GLY A 12 18.30 46.49 -14.75
C GLY A 12 19.52 46.94 -15.56
N CYS A 13 20.75 46.75 -15.07
CA CYS A 13 21.97 47.25 -15.75
C CYS A 13 22.89 46.17 -16.34
N LEU A 14 22.62 44.88 -16.13
CA LEU A 14 23.30 43.79 -16.87
C LEU A 14 22.51 43.30 -18.09
N VAL A 15 21.28 43.78 -18.28
CA VAL A 15 20.43 43.47 -19.45
C VAL A 15 20.67 44.42 -20.65
N CYS A 16 21.42 45.52 -20.47
CA CYS A 16 21.59 46.53 -21.53
C CYS A 16 22.85 46.41 -22.41
N CYS A 17 23.62 45.32 -22.33
CA CYS A 17 24.75 45.07 -23.26
C CYS A 17 24.75 43.69 -23.94
N HIS A 18 23.59 43.04 -24.07
CA HIS A 18 23.38 42.05 -25.14
C HIS A 18 22.46 42.65 -26.20
N SER A 19 23.07 43.44 -27.07
CA SER A 19 22.46 43.92 -28.30
C SER A 19 22.02 42.75 -29.19
N LEU A 20 20.72 42.72 -29.51
CA LEU A 20 20.15 42.41 -30.81
C LEU A 20 20.59 41.09 -31.48
N LEU A 21 20.16 39.99 -30.87
CA LEU A 21 19.60 38.84 -31.60
C LEU A 21 18.28 38.53 -30.90
N ALA A 22 17.16 38.66 -31.60
CA ALA A 22 15.91 38.09 -31.11
C ALA A 22 16.12 36.57 -31.06
N ALA A 23 16.56 36.06 -29.91
CA ALA A 23 16.57 34.63 -29.67
C ALA A 23 15.12 34.19 -29.80
N GLU A 24 14.82 33.35 -30.80
CA GLU A 24 13.51 32.71 -30.93
C GLU A 24 13.15 32.08 -29.58
N GLU A 25 11.91 32.32 -29.12
CA GLU A 25 11.47 31.70 -27.89
C GLU A 25 11.59 30.17 -28.01
N PRO A 26 12.15 29.49 -26.99
CA PRO A 26 12.38 28.06 -27.06
C PRO A 26 11.06 27.32 -27.26
N THR A 27 11.05 26.42 -28.25
CA THR A 27 9.90 25.55 -28.54
C THR A 27 9.59 24.63 -27.35
N ALA A 28 8.36 24.10 -27.27
CA ALA A 28 7.96 23.16 -26.22
C ALA A 28 8.90 21.94 -26.12
N ASN A 29 9.41 21.41 -27.25
CA ASN A 29 10.38 20.31 -27.24
C ASN A 29 11.73 20.72 -26.63
N GLN A 30 12.23 21.92 -26.94
CA GLN A 30 13.47 22.42 -26.34
C GLN A 30 13.32 22.67 -24.84
N LEU A 31 12.15 23.11 -24.40
CA LEU A 31 11.84 23.27 -22.98
C LEU A 31 11.78 21.91 -22.25
N VAL A 32 11.21 20.87 -22.89
CA VAL A 32 11.23 19.50 -22.34
C VAL A 32 12.66 18.99 -22.13
N GLU A 33 13.58 19.24 -23.07
CA GLU A 33 15.00 18.91 -22.90
C GLU A 33 15.66 19.70 -21.76
N GLN A 34 15.25 20.96 -21.55
CA GLN A 34 15.77 21.79 -20.46
C GLN A 34 15.34 21.30 -19.07
N LEU A 35 14.23 20.55 -18.96
CA LEU A 35 13.84 19.87 -17.71
C LEU A 35 14.90 18.85 -17.24
N GLY A 36 15.78 18.38 -18.11
CA GLY A 36 16.86 17.45 -17.79
C GLY A 36 18.20 18.10 -17.45
N ARG A 37 18.29 19.43 -17.33
CA ARG A 37 19.55 20.11 -17.00
C ARG A 37 19.93 19.94 -15.53
N ASP A 38 21.23 19.98 -15.22
CA ASP A 38 21.71 19.83 -13.84
C ASP A 38 21.46 21.11 -13.03
N GLU A 39 21.43 22.28 -13.67
CA GLU A 39 21.12 23.55 -13.02
C GLU A 39 19.63 23.65 -12.66
N PHE A 40 19.32 23.76 -11.36
CA PHE A 40 17.95 23.91 -10.85
C PHE A 40 17.20 25.10 -11.48
N ALA A 41 17.87 26.26 -11.61
CA ALA A 41 17.26 27.46 -12.16
C ALA A 41 16.75 27.27 -13.60
N VAL A 42 17.49 26.50 -14.42
CA VAL A 42 17.11 26.22 -15.82
C VAL A 42 15.89 25.30 -15.88
N ARG A 43 15.84 24.26 -15.03
CA ARG A 43 14.67 23.38 -14.94
C ARG A 43 13.42 24.13 -14.51
N LEU A 44 13.54 25.01 -13.52
CA LEU A 44 12.45 25.83 -13.01
C LEU A 44 11.90 26.77 -14.09
N GLU A 45 12.78 27.48 -14.80
CA GLU A 45 12.37 28.37 -15.90
C GLU A 45 11.68 27.59 -17.04
N ALA A 46 12.17 26.40 -17.37
CA ALA A 46 11.58 25.55 -18.39
C ALA A 46 10.17 25.08 -18.01
N GLU A 47 9.97 24.69 -16.75
CA GLU A 47 8.66 24.33 -16.21
C GLU A 47 7.68 25.50 -16.29
N GLU A 48 8.07 26.68 -15.83
CA GLU A 48 7.21 27.88 -15.83
C GLU A 48 6.77 28.25 -17.26
N LYS A 49 7.69 28.14 -18.24
CA LYS A 49 7.39 28.38 -19.65
C LYS A 49 6.45 27.32 -20.23
N LEU A 50 6.66 26.04 -19.94
CA LEU A 50 5.77 24.96 -20.39
C LEU A 50 4.34 25.12 -19.85
N VAL A 51 4.20 25.52 -18.59
CA VAL A 51 2.89 25.84 -18.00
C VAL A 51 2.27 27.05 -18.67
N THR A 52 3.05 28.07 -19.01
CA THR A 52 2.59 29.29 -19.69
C THR A 52 2.12 29.02 -21.13
N ILE A 53 2.81 28.14 -21.86
CA ILE A 53 2.40 27.70 -23.21
C ILE A 53 1.03 26.99 -23.16
N GLY A 54 0.73 26.28 -22.08
CA GLY A 54 -0.55 25.63 -21.90
C GLY A 54 -0.72 24.40 -22.80
N LEU A 55 -1.90 24.25 -23.42
CA LEU A 55 -2.27 23.04 -24.17
C LEU A 55 -1.42 22.79 -25.42
N ASP A 56 -0.80 23.83 -25.99
CA ASP A 56 0.09 23.67 -27.15
C ASP A 56 1.36 22.88 -26.81
N ALA A 57 1.73 22.77 -25.53
CA ALA A 57 2.83 21.94 -25.06
C ALA A 57 2.46 20.46 -24.89
N GLN A 58 1.18 20.08 -25.01
CA GLN A 58 0.69 18.74 -24.66
C GLN A 58 1.41 17.61 -25.41
N GLN A 59 1.66 17.77 -26.71
CA GLN A 59 2.32 16.73 -27.49
C GLN A 59 3.78 16.54 -27.04
N ALA A 60 4.52 17.64 -26.89
CA ALA A 60 5.90 17.61 -26.39
C ALA A 60 5.99 16.95 -25.00
N LEU A 61 5.05 17.27 -24.10
CA LEU A 61 4.98 16.67 -22.77
C LEU A 61 4.65 15.17 -22.81
N ARG A 62 3.78 14.73 -23.74
CA ARG A 62 3.49 13.30 -23.95
C ARG A 62 4.70 12.54 -24.45
N ASP A 63 5.45 13.13 -25.37
CA ASP A 63 6.69 12.53 -25.90
C ASP A 63 7.76 12.46 -24.79
N GLY A 64 7.84 13.50 -23.93
CA GLY A 64 8.71 13.54 -22.76
C GLY A 64 8.45 12.46 -21.70
N LEU A 65 7.28 11.80 -21.71
CA LEU A 65 7.00 10.66 -20.83
C LEU A 65 7.89 9.44 -21.12
N GLN A 66 8.43 9.34 -22.34
CA GLN A 66 9.32 8.26 -22.78
C GLN A 66 10.79 8.67 -22.79
N HIS A 67 11.12 9.84 -22.24
CA HIS A 67 12.50 10.35 -22.20
C HIS A 67 13.41 9.44 -21.34
N THR A 68 14.72 9.37 -21.64
CA THR A 68 15.67 8.51 -20.90
C THR A 68 15.98 9.04 -19.50
N ASP A 69 16.00 10.36 -19.34
CA ASP A 69 16.17 11.04 -18.05
C ASP A 69 14.91 10.94 -17.18
N PRO A 70 15.00 10.35 -15.95
CA PRO A 70 13.86 10.26 -15.04
C PRO A 70 13.31 11.62 -14.60
N GLU A 71 14.13 12.67 -14.49
CA GLU A 71 13.70 14.01 -14.12
C GLU A 71 12.71 14.56 -15.17
N VAL A 72 13.06 14.43 -16.45
CA VAL A 72 12.20 14.86 -17.57
C VAL A 72 10.88 14.10 -17.55
N ARG A 73 10.92 12.76 -17.44
CA ARG A 73 9.70 11.94 -17.37
C ARG A 73 8.80 12.37 -16.21
N ARG A 74 9.39 12.66 -15.05
CA ARG A 74 8.66 13.04 -13.84
C ARG A 74 8.05 14.44 -13.98
N ALA A 75 8.81 15.42 -14.45
CA ALA A 75 8.34 16.77 -14.68
C ALA A 75 7.23 16.80 -15.75
N CYS A 76 7.40 16.12 -16.88
CA CYS A 76 6.36 16.00 -17.91
C CYS A 76 5.08 15.36 -17.40
N ARG A 77 5.17 14.27 -16.61
CA ARG A 77 3.99 13.63 -15.97
C ARG A 77 3.19 14.62 -15.14
N ARG A 78 3.87 15.45 -14.33
CA ARG A 78 3.23 16.43 -13.44
C ARG A 78 2.61 17.59 -14.23
N ILE A 79 3.39 18.25 -15.09
CA ILE A 79 2.92 19.39 -15.89
C ILE A 79 1.72 18.98 -16.75
N LEU A 80 1.78 17.80 -17.38
CA LEU A 80 0.66 17.28 -18.19
C LEU A 80 -0.59 17.02 -17.34
N SER A 81 -0.44 16.51 -16.12
CA SER A 81 -1.57 16.29 -15.20
C SER A 81 -2.26 17.61 -14.84
N ASP A 82 -1.48 18.66 -14.56
CA ASP A 82 -2.00 19.99 -14.20
C ASP A 82 -2.74 20.64 -15.39
N LEU A 83 -2.16 20.57 -16.59
CA LEU A 83 -2.76 21.10 -17.82
C LEU A 83 -4.09 20.42 -18.17
N LEU A 84 -4.14 19.09 -18.13
CA LEU A 84 -5.36 18.34 -18.46
C LEU A 84 -6.49 18.58 -17.43
N ASN A 85 -6.15 18.82 -16.17
CA ASN A 85 -7.14 19.19 -15.15
C ASN A 85 -7.75 20.57 -15.42
N LEU A 86 -6.93 21.56 -15.80
CA LEU A 86 -7.41 22.89 -16.18
C LEU A 86 -8.30 22.84 -17.42
N GLU A 87 -7.89 22.08 -18.43
CA GLU A 87 -8.67 21.87 -19.64
C GLU A 87 -10.03 21.23 -19.34
N HIS A 88 -10.07 20.19 -18.51
CA HIS A 88 -11.31 19.53 -18.13
C HIS A 88 -12.29 20.51 -17.47
N GLN A 89 -11.81 21.37 -16.56
CA GLN A 89 -12.64 22.40 -15.93
C GLN A 89 -13.20 23.40 -16.95
N GLN A 90 -12.38 23.84 -17.91
CA GLN A 90 -12.82 24.73 -18.98
C GLN A 90 -13.90 24.07 -19.85
N ARG A 91 -13.69 22.82 -20.29
CA ARG A 91 -14.67 22.07 -21.10
C ARG A 91 -16.00 21.87 -20.36
N VAL A 92 -15.96 21.59 -19.05
CA VAL A 92 -17.18 21.46 -18.24
C VAL A 92 -17.92 22.80 -18.17
N GLN A 93 -17.20 23.91 -18.03
CA GLN A 93 -17.81 25.25 -18.02
C GLN A 93 -18.41 25.60 -19.39
N SER A 94 -17.71 25.37 -20.49
CA SER A 94 -18.25 25.55 -21.85
C SER A 94 -19.53 24.74 -22.09
N PHE A 95 -19.59 23.50 -21.60
CA PHE A 95 -20.81 22.68 -21.68
C PHE A 95 -21.98 23.23 -20.85
N ILE A 96 -21.69 23.88 -19.72
CA ILE A 96 -22.71 24.54 -18.88
C ILE A 96 -23.25 25.79 -19.58
N ASP A 97 -22.38 26.54 -20.26
CA ASP A 97 -22.72 27.79 -20.94
C ASP A 97 -23.51 27.53 -22.23
N ASP A 98 -23.26 26.41 -22.92
CA ASP A 98 -24.06 25.92 -24.05
C ASP A 98 -25.42 25.35 -23.58
N GLN A 99 -26.37 26.24 -23.32
CA GLN A 99 -27.73 25.87 -22.93
C GLN A 99 -28.59 25.38 -24.11
N ALA A 100 -28.21 25.72 -25.34
CA ALA A 100 -28.93 25.38 -26.56
C ALA A 100 -28.57 23.99 -27.10
N GLY A 101 -27.40 23.45 -26.73
CA GLY A 101 -26.90 22.17 -27.22
C GLY A 101 -26.40 22.23 -28.65
N GLU A 102 -25.99 23.42 -29.11
CA GLU A 102 -25.61 23.68 -30.51
C GLU A 102 -24.13 23.34 -30.78
N ASP A 103 -23.30 23.31 -29.74
CA ASP A 103 -21.86 23.06 -29.84
C ASP A 103 -21.53 21.56 -29.67
N GLU A 104 -20.48 21.12 -30.36
CA GLU A 104 -19.92 19.78 -30.19
C GLU A 104 -18.97 19.75 -28.97
N HIS A 105 -19.26 18.89 -27.99
CA HIS A 105 -18.49 18.79 -26.76
C HIS A 105 -17.82 17.42 -26.61
N HIS A 106 -16.50 17.41 -26.46
CA HIS A 106 -15.71 16.20 -26.18
C HIS A 106 -15.45 16.03 -24.67
N LEU A 107 -16.53 15.94 -23.89
CA LEU A 107 -16.45 15.64 -22.46
C LEU A 107 -16.35 14.13 -22.21
N PRO A 108 -15.53 13.68 -21.24
CA PRO A 108 -15.41 12.26 -20.92
C PRO A 108 -16.75 11.61 -20.60
N GLY A 109 -17.09 10.56 -21.33
CA GLY A 109 -18.33 9.80 -21.17
C GLY A 109 -19.58 10.43 -21.79
N TRP A 110 -19.50 11.61 -22.43
CA TRP A 110 -20.67 12.30 -22.99
C TRP A 110 -21.35 11.54 -24.12
N GLU A 111 -20.58 11.02 -25.09
CA GLU A 111 -21.13 10.26 -26.23
C GLU A 111 -21.97 9.08 -25.76
N ARG A 112 -21.39 8.23 -24.91
CA ARG A 112 -22.08 7.10 -24.29
C ARG A 112 -23.26 7.54 -23.42
N TYR A 113 -23.14 8.64 -22.69
CA TYR A 113 -24.23 9.14 -21.86
C TYR A 113 -25.42 9.59 -22.72
N ARG A 114 -25.16 10.28 -23.84
CA ARG A 114 -26.19 10.67 -24.81
C ARG A 114 -26.89 9.44 -25.42
N GLU A 115 -26.17 8.36 -25.71
CA GLU A 115 -26.75 7.12 -26.22
C GLU A 115 -27.64 6.41 -25.20
N VAL A 116 -27.18 6.30 -23.95
CA VAL A 116 -27.86 5.51 -22.91
C VAL A 116 -28.97 6.30 -22.22
N ILE A 117 -28.76 7.60 -22.01
CA ILE A 117 -29.65 8.47 -21.23
C ILE A 117 -30.32 9.51 -22.12
N GLY A 118 -29.61 10.16 -23.04
CA GLY A 118 -30.13 11.22 -23.92
C GLY A 118 -29.42 12.56 -23.74
N ASP A 119 -29.85 13.55 -24.53
CA ASP A 119 -29.28 14.91 -24.60
C ASP A 119 -30.27 16.03 -24.29
N ASP A 120 -31.48 15.70 -23.84
CA ASP A 120 -32.46 16.69 -23.40
C ASP A 120 -32.01 17.49 -22.17
N LYS A 121 -32.72 18.59 -21.89
CA LYS A 121 -32.35 19.55 -20.85
C LYS A 121 -32.10 18.91 -19.49
N ASP A 122 -32.89 17.90 -19.10
CA ASP A 122 -32.70 17.23 -17.83
C ASP A 122 -31.58 16.18 -17.86
N ALA A 123 -31.33 15.50 -19.00
CA ALA A 123 -30.16 14.65 -19.16
C ALA A 123 -28.85 15.45 -19.10
N ARG A 124 -28.75 16.59 -19.79
CA ARG A 124 -27.60 17.51 -19.71
C ARG A 124 -27.37 18.01 -18.28
N ALA A 125 -28.43 18.42 -17.58
CA ALA A 125 -28.33 18.89 -16.21
C ALA A 125 -27.88 17.79 -15.22
N LEU A 126 -28.31 16.54 -15.44
CA LEU A 126 -27.84 15.41 -14.64
C LEU A 126 -26.37 15.06 -14.96
N PHE A 127 -25.96 15.15 -16.23
CA PHE A 127 -24.56 14.95 -16.64
C PHE A 127 -23.62 15.98 -16.04
N VAL A 128 -24.00 17.26 -16.01
CA VAL A 128 -23.24 18.32 -15.31
C VAL A 128 -23.07 17.99 -13.84
N LYS A 129 -24.13 17.53 -13.16
CA LYS A 129 -24.04 17.10 -11.76
C LYS A 129 -23.07 15.93 -11.58
N MET A 130 -23.00 15.01 -12.54
CA MET A 130 -22.04 13.90 -12.54
C MET A 130 -20.61 14.40 -12.72
N GLN A 131 -20.33 15.28 -13.68
CA GLN A 131 -18.99 15.84 -13.89
C GLN A 131 -18.51 16.67 -12.69
N GLN A 132 -19.39 17.49 -12.10
CA GLN A 132 -19.06 18.28 -10.92
C GLN A 132 -18.80 17.44 -9.67
N ALA A 133 -19.49 16.31 -9.53
CA ALA A 133 -19.36 15.44 -8.36
C ALA A 133 -18.28 14.36 -8.52
N GLU A 134 -18.07 13.87 -9.74
CA GLU A 134 -17.31 12.65 -10.06
C GLU A 134 -16.48 12.79 -11.35
N GLY A 135 -15.96 14.00 -11.65
CA GLY A 135 -15.18 14.28 -12.87
C GLY A 135 -14.00 13.33 -13.09
N GLY A 136 -13.29 12.93 -12.03
CA GLY A 136 -12.19 11.97 -12.15
C GLY A 136 -12.66 10.56 -12.51
N LEU A 137 -13.81 10.11 -11.98
CA LEU A 137 -14.42 8.84 -12.37
C LEU A 137 -14.98 8.90 -13.79
N MET A 138 -15.53 10.05 -14.20
CA MET A 138 -16.03 10.27 -15.55
C MET A 138 -14.88 10.30 -16.58
N ALA A 139 -13.75 10.92 -16.24
CA ALA A 139 -12.53 10.90 -17.05
C ALA A 139 -12.01 9.48 -17.30
N ALA A 140 -12.08 8.61 -16.28
CA ALA A 140 -11.66 7.21 -16.40
C ALA A 140 -12.44 6.42 -17.46
N LEU A 141 -13.63 6.85 -17.90
CA LEU A 141 -14.39 6.20 -18.98
C LEU A 141 -13.68 6.24 -20.34
N GLN A 142 -12.66 7.08 -20.50
CA GLN A 142 -11.81 7.11 -21.69
C GLN A 142 -10.63 6.12 -21.61
N SER A 143 -10.50 5.39 -20.50
CA SER A 143 -9.48 4.37 -20.27
C SER A 143 -9.95 2.96 -20.66
N GLU A 144 -9.06 1.98 -20.57
CA GLU A 144 -9.41 0.57 -20.80
C GLU A 144 -10.36 0.02 -19.72
N PRO A 145 -11.16 -1.03 -20.02
CA PRO A 145 -12.17 -1.56 -19.11
C PRO A 145 -11.68 -1.93 -17.70
N GLU A 146 -10.42 -2.36 -17.56
CA GLU A 146 -9.81 -2.71 -16.26
C GLU A 146 -9.59 -1.46 -15.39
N ALA A 147 -9.07 -0.38 -15.97
CA ALA A 147 -8.85 0.89 -15.27
C ALA A 147 -10.19 1.54 -14.85
N ILE A 148 -11.23 1.40 -15.67
CA ILE A 148 -12.59 1.83 -15.33
C ILE A 148 -13.11 1.03 -14.12
N ALA A 149 -12.96 -0.29 -14.14
CA ALA A 149 -13.39 -1.15 -13.04
C ALA A 149 -12.68 -0.84 -11.72
N GLN A 150 -11.37 -0.57 -11.76
CA GLN A 150 -10.58 -0.17 -10.59
C GLN A 150 -11.03 1.20 -10.05
N SER A 151 -11.22 2.18 -10.93
CA SER A 151 -11.69 3.51 -10.55
C SER A 151 -13.07 3.44 -9.90
N LEU A 152 -13.98 2.64 -10.46
CA LEU A 152 -15.30 2.40 -9.90
C LEU A 152 -15.24 1.69 -8.54
N ASP A 153 -14.38 0.69 -8.36
CA ASP A 153 -14.20 0.03 -7.05
C ASP A 153 -13.79 1.05 -5.99
N VAL A 154 -12.68 1.76 -6.23
CA VAL A 154 -12.13 2.77 -5.31
C VAL A 154 -13.21 3.77 -4.90
N ARG A 155 -13.92 4.36 -5.87
CA ARG A 155 -14.99 5.31 -5.60
C ARG A 155 -16.16 4.69 -4.83
N PHE A 156 -16.55 3.47 -5.17
CA PHE A 156 -17.63 2.77 -4.48
C PHE A 156 -17.30 2.52 -3.00
N ARG A 157 -16.09 2.06 -2.68
CA ARG A 157 -15.66 1.83 -1.28
C ARG A 157 -15.67 3.11 -0.48
N VAL A 158 -15.11 4.16 -1.07
CA VAL A 158 -15.03 5.49 -0.46
C VAL A 158 -16.42 5.99 -0.06
N VAL A 159 -17.37 5.97 -0.99
CA VAL A 159 -18.73 6.48 -0.74
C VAL A 159 -19.41 5.67 0.36
N ILE A 160 -19.22 4.35 0.39
CA ILE A 160 -19.75 3.48 1.46
C ILE A 160 -19.14 3.85 2.82
N ALA A 161 -17.82 3.97 2.90
CA ALA A 161 -17.12 4.30 4.15
C ALA A 161 -17.60 5.64 4.74
N GLN A 162 -17.89 6.64 3.89
CA GLN A 162 -18.45 7.92 4.32
C GLN A 162 -19.89 7.81 4.83
N MET A 163 -20.74 7.05 4.14
CA MET A 163 -22.13 6.85 4.54
C MET A 163 -22.26 6.11 5.87
N THR A 164 -21.32 5.23 6.15
CA THR A 164 -21.38 4.26 7.26
C THR A 164 -20.42 4.59 8.40
N ASN A 165 -19.77 5.76 8.34
CA ASN A 165 -18.81 6.22 9.35
C ASN A 165 -19.38 6.07 10.76
N GLN A 166 -18.61 5.55 11.73
CA GLN A 166 -19.15 5.35 13.07
C GLN A 166 -19.50 6.66 13.77
N ASP A 167 -18.70 7.72 13.60
CA ASP A 167 -19.01 9.04 14.12
C ASP A 167 -20.16 9.67 13.31
N PRO A 168 -21.34 9.86 13.91
CA PRO A 168 -22.49 10.43 13.22
C PRO A 168 -22.21 11.83 12.64
N ARG A 169 -21.26 12.58 13.20
CA ARG A 169 -20.84 13.91 12.71
C ARG A 169 -20.05 13.84 11.41
N ARG A 170 -19.36 12.71 11.19
CA ARG A 170 -18.56 12.44 9.98
C ARG A 170 -19.33 11.64 8.92
N ARG A 171 -20.52 11.11 9.24
CA ARG A 171 -21.40 10.45 8.26
C ARG A 171 -21.86 11.43 7.19
N ARG A 172 -21.77 11.05 5.92
CA ARG A 172 -22.23 11.88 4.81
C ARG A 172 -23.08 11.07 3.83
N ALA A 173 -24.21 11.65 3.42
CA ALA A 173 -25.00 11.11 2.33
C ALA A 173 -24.39 11.58 0.99
N PRO A 174 -24.29 10.70 -0.03
CA PRO A 174 -23.76 11.07 -1.33
C PRO A 174 -24.69 12.02 -2.09
N SER A 175 -24.09 12.88 -2.90
CA SER A 175 -24.81 13.78 -3.78
C SER A 175 -25.56 13.00 -4.87
N LEU A 176 -26.56 13.63 -5.50
CA LEU A 176 -27.21 13.03 -6.67
C LEU A 176 -26.20 12.73 -7.79
N GLY A 177 -25.26 13.64 -8.04
CA GLY A 177 -24.21 13.48 -9.05
C GLY A 177 -23.32 12.27 -8.79
N THR A 178 -22.89 12.07 -7.54
CA THR A 178 -22.10 10.90 -7.12
C THR A 178 -22.85 9.60 -7.34
N ILE A 179 -24.11 9.52 -6.89
CA ILE A 179 -24.92 8.31 -7.08
C ILE A 179 -25.12 8.06 -8.58
N ALA A 180 -25.43 9.10 -9.36
CA ALA A 180 -25.68 8.99 -10.78
C ALA A 180 -24.44 8.51 -11.55
N ALA A 181 -23.25 9.05 -11.27
CA ALA A 181 -22.01 8.65 -11.91
C ALA A 181 -21.63 7.20 -11.57
N LEU A 182 -21.71 6.79 -10.30
CA LEU A 182 -21.46 5.40 -9.90
C LEU A 182 -22.39 4.42 -10.64
N LEU A 183 -23.69 4.75 -10.72
CA LEU A 183 -24.65 3.94 -11.46
C LEU A 183 -24.33 3.92 -12.95
N PHE A 184 -24.01 5.08 -13.54
CA PHE A 184 -23.74 5.23 -14.98
C PHE A 184 -22.48 4.48 -15.42
N VAL A 185 -21.36 4.60 -14.70
CA VAL A 185 -20.15 3.80 -15.00
C VAL A 185 -20.46 2.31 -14.83
N ALA A 186 -21.19 1.98 -13.77
CA ALA A 186 -21.73 0.65 -13.60
C ALA A 186 -22.89 0.34 -14.55
N THR A 187 -23.08 1.00 -15.70
CA THR A 187 -23.94 0.53 -16.82
C THR A 187 -23.14 0.00 -18.01
N ASP A 188 -21.82 0.18 -18.04
CA ASP A 188 -20.96 -0.15 -19.19
C ASP A 188 -20.69 -1.66 -19.35
N GLU A 189 -21.35 -2.36 -20.27
CA GLU A 189 -21.24 -3.83 -20.37
C GLU A 189 -19.83 -4.33 -20.72
N SER A 190 -18.92 -3.45 -21.17
CA SER A 190 -17.53 -3.80 -21.43
C SER A 190 -16.72 -4.07 -20.16
N ILE A 191 -17.12 -3.50 -19.01
CA ILE A 191 -16.36 -3.64 -17.75
C ILE A 191 -16.79 -4.87 -16.96
N VAL A 192 -15.80 -5.70 -16.59
CA VAL A 192 -16.01 -6.86 -15.73
C VAL A 192 -15.80 -6.45 -14.28
N LEU A 193 -16.90 -6.29 -13.54
CA LEU A 193 -16.85 -5.90 -12.14
C LEU A 193 -16.70 -7.11 -11.20
N PRO A 194 -15.83 -7.04 -10.17
CA PRO A 194 -15.69 -8.07 -9.15
C PRO A 194 -17.03 -8.44 -8.48
N PRO A 195 -17.30 -9.73 -8.20
CA PRO A 195 -18.55 -10.16 -7.56
C PRO A 195 -18.84 -9.47 -6.22
N GLN A 196 -17.80 -9.06 -5.48
CA GLN A 196 -17.96 -8.36 -4.19
C GLN A 196 -18.58 -6.97 -4.38
N ILE A 197 -18.35 -6.31 -5.51
CA ILE A 197 -18.93 -5.01 -5.84
C ILE A 197 -20.31 -5.22 -6.45
N VAL A 198 -20.42 -6.08 -7.47
CA VAL A 198 -21.67 -6.28 -8.23
C VAL A 198 -22.81 -6.74 -7.33
N ASN A 199 -22.51 -7.60 -6.36
CA ASN A 199 -23.54 -8.20 -5.50
C ASN A 199 -23.76 -7.42 -4.21
N HIS A 200 -23.13 -6.26 -4.05
CA HIS A 200 -23.14 -5.55 -2.79
C HIS A 200 -24.48 -4.86 -2.53
N HIS A 201 -25.05 -5.07 -1.34
CA HIS A 201 -26.33 -4.44 -0.93
C HIS A 201 -26.27 -2.90 -0.90
N TYR A 202 -25.07 -2.31 -0.85
CA TYR A 202 -24.92 -0.86 -0.84
C TYR A 202 -25.39 -0.19 -2.13
N TRP A 203 -25.41 -0.88 -3.28
CA TRP A 203 -26.05 -0.34 -4.48
C TRP A 203 -27.52 0.02 -4.25
N TYR A 204 -28.27 -0.87 -3.58
CA TYR A 204 -29.64 -0.59 -3.20
C TYR A 204 -29.71 0.56 -2.20
N THR A 205 -28.80 0.59 -1.22
CA THR A 205 -28.74 1.66 -0.20
C THR A 205 -28.46 3.03 -0.80
N LEU A 206 -27.63 3.11 -1.86
CA LEU A 206 -27.36 4.33 -2.62
C LEU A 206 -28.62 4.87 -3.29
N VAL A 207 -29.38 4.00 -3.98
CA VAL A 207 -30.64 4.40 -4.64
C VAL A 207 -31.74 4.79 -3.64
N GLN A 208 -31.58 4.42 -2.35
CA GLN A 208 -32.50 4.82 -1.28
C GLN A 208 -32.11 6.15 -0.60
N GLN A 209 -30.99 6.77 -0.98
CA GLN A 209 -30.60 8.07 -0.42
C GLN A 209 -31.55 9.19 -0.84
N GLN A 210 -31.79 10.15 0.06
CA GLN A 210 -32.81 11.18 -0.14
C GLN A 210 -32.64 11.94 -1.47
N SER A 211 -31.40 12.28 -1.84
CA SER A 211 -31.05 13.03 -3.05
C SER A 211 -31.57 12.37 -4.34
N ILE A 212 -31.37 11.06 -4.50
CA ILE A 212 -31.86 10.31 -5.66
C ILE A 212 -33.34 9.92 -5.53
N ARG A 213 -33.84 9.68 -4.31
CA ARG A 213 -35.29 9.43 -4.11
C ARG A 213 -36.13 10.63 -4.56
N ASP A 214 -35.71 11.83 -4.22
CA ASP A 214 -36.39 13.05 -4.66
C ASP A 214 -36.35 13.17 -6.18
N ALA A 215 -35.18 12.98 -6.80
CA ALA A 215 -35.03 13.01 -8.26
C ALA A 215 -35.88 11.95 -8.99
N LEU A 216 -36.08 10.77 -8.40
CA LEU A 216 -36.93 9.71 -8.96
C LEU A 216 -38.43 9.99 -8.81
N GLN A 217 -38.84 10.79 -7.83
CA GLN A 217 -40.27 11.04 -7.55
C GLN A 217 -40.78 12.32 -8.21
N LYS A 218 -40.00 13.41 -8.12
CA LYS A 218 -40.41 14.79 -8.43
C LYS A 218 -39.24 15.62 -8.98
N GLY A 219 -39.55 16.78 -9.57
CA GLY A 219 -38.55 17.74 -10.05
C GLY A 219 -38.16 17.55 -11.53
N SER A 220 -37.32 18.46 -12.02
CA SER A 220 -36.93 18.54 -13.43
C SER A 220 -36.04 17.40 -13.91
N LEU A 221 -35.30 16.73 -13.01
CA LEU A 221 -34.35 15.65 -13.35
C LEU A 221 -34.97 14.25 -13.45
N LYS A 222 -36.31 14.15 -13.37
CA LYS A 222 -36.99 12.88 -13.19
C LYS A 222 -36.81 11.93 -14.38
N ALA A 223 -36.96 12.41 -15.61
CA ALA A 223 -36.92 11.54 -16.79
C ALA A 223 -35.50 10.99 -17.02
N ALA A 224 -34.47 11.83 -16.95
CA ALA A 224 -33.07 11.42 -16.98
C ALA A 224 -32.72 10.42 -15.86
N THR A 225 -33.14 10.68 -14.62
CA THR A 225 -32.88 9.78 -13.48
C THR A 225 -33.61 8.43 -13.65
N HIS A 226 -34.83 8.42 -14.23
CA HIS A 226 -35.56 7.20 -14.56
C HIS A 226 -34.81 6.35 -15.59
N ARG A 227 -34.35 6.97 -16.69
CA ARG A 227 -33.55 6.29 -17.73
C ARG A 227 -32.26 5.71 -17.14
N LEU A 228 -31.55 6.47 -16.31
CA LEU A 228 -30.31 6.02 -15.67
C LEU A 228 -30.52 4.81 -14.75
N VAL A 229 -31.48 4.91 -13.83
CA VAL A 229 -31.77 3.79 -12.94
C VAL A 229 -32.32 2.61 -13.73
N GLY A 230 -33.12 2.84 -14.79
CA GLY A 230 -33.59 1.81 -15.72
C GLY A 230 -32.45 1.04 -16.39
N ALA A 231 -31.44 1.75 -16.92
CA ALA A 231 -30.25 1.16 -17.50
C ALA A 231 -29.47 0.33 -16.46
N TRP A 232 -29.28 0.84 -15.24
CA TRP A 232 -28.61 0.10 -14.18
C TRP A 232 -29.40 -1.14 -13.70
N LEU A 233 -30.73 -1.06 -13.66
CA LEU A 233 -31.59 -2.18 -13.26
C LEU A 233 -31.42 -3.38 -14.20
N THR A 234 -31.28 -3.13 -15.50
CA THR A 234 -31.17 -4.17 -16.53
C THR A 234 -29.78 -4.80 -16.64
N ARG A 235 -28.75 -4.15 -16.08
CA ARG A 235 -27.40 -4.71 -16.00
C ARG A 235 -27.24 -5.77 -14.91
N ASN A 236 -26.43 -6.79 -15.18
CA ASN A 236 -25.90 -7.78 -14.23
C ASN A 236 -26.98 -8.50 -13.39
N GLU A 237 -27.33 -9.71 -13.84
CA GLU A 237 -28.38 -10.57 -13.28
C GLU A 237 -27.90 -11.42 -12.10
N SER A 238 -27.16 -10.81 -11.16
CA SER A 238 -26.81 -11.54 -9.95
C SER A 238 -28.05 -11.76 -9.09
N SER A 239 -28.23 -12.99 -8.63
CA SER A 239 -29.40 -13.39 -7.83
C SER A 239 -29.58 -12.52 -6.58
N ASN A 240 -28.48 -12.04 -5.98
CA ASN A 240 -28.52 -11.35 -4.69
C ASN A 240 -29.18 -9.96 -4.70
N LEU A 241 -29.13 -9.23 -5.82
CA LEU A 241 -29.77 -7.91 -5.93
C LEU A 241 -31.07 -7.91 -6.75
N ALA A 242 -31.39 -9.03 -7.42
CA ALA A 242 -32.56 -9.17 -8.29
C ALA A 242 -33.86 -8.69 -7.62
N GLN A 243 -34.16 -9.15 -6.41
CA GLN A 243 -35.36 -8.73 -5.68
C GLN A 243 -35.35 -7.22 -5.37
N ASN A 244 -34.22 -6.70 -4.90
CA ASN A 244 -34.06 -5.30 -4.52
C ASN A 244 -34.27 -4.38 -5.73
N LYS A 245 -33.72 -4.76 -6.89
CA LYS A 245 -33.88 -4.06 -8.17
C LYS A 245 -35.35 -4.04 -8.62
N LEU A 246 -36.03 -5.19 -8.62
CA LEU A 246 -37.45 -5.27 -8.97
C LEU A 246 -38.32 -4.41 -8.04
N GLN A 247 -38.01 -4.37 -6.75
CA GLN A 247 -38.70 -3.52 -5.78
C GLN A 247 -38.52 -2.02 -6.06
N LEU A 248 -37.31 -1.60 -6.45
CA LEU A 248 -37.06 -0.22 -6.88
C LEU A 248 -37.89 0.12 -8.12
N ALA A 249 -37.91 -0.78 -9.12
CA ALA A 249 -38.67 -0.57 -10.34
C ALA A 249 -40.17 -0.38 -10.07
N ILE A 250 -40.76 -1.22 -9.22
CA ILE A 250 -42.17 -1.10 -8.82
C ILE A 250 -42.41 0.21 -8.07
N ARG A 251 -41.55 0.53 -7.08
CA ARG A 251 -41.70 1.73 -6.24
C ARG A 251 -41.70 3.01 -7.05
N TYR A 252 -40.81 3.13 -8.03
CA TYR A 252 -40.64 4.35 -8.84
C TYR A 252 -41.33 4.28 -10.21
N ARG A 253 -41.98 3.16 -10.55
CA ARG A 253 -42.64 2.89 -11.84
C ARG A 253 -41.70 2.98 -13.05
N ILE A 254 -40.51 2.41 -12.91
CA ILE A 254 -39.49 2.37 -13.97
C ILE A 254 -39.81 1.20 -14.91
N LYS A 255 -40.07 1.50 -16.20
CA LYS A 255 -40.58 0.53 -17.18
C LYS A 255 -39.57 -0.56 -17.52
N GLU A 256 -38.30 -0.24 -17.53
CA GLU A 256 -37.16 -1.15 -17.77
C GLU A 256 -37.12 -2.29 -16.74
N GLY A 257 -37.76 -2.12 -15.57
CA GLY A 257 -37.95 -3.21 -14.61
C GLY A 257 -38.76 -4.40 -15.14
N VAL A 258 -39.60 -4.19 -16.15
CA VAL A 258 -40.32 -5.26 -16.85
C VAL A 258 -39.33 -6.17 -17.60
N GLN A 259 -38.34 -5.59 -18.27
CA GLN A 259 -37.29 -6.35 -18.96
C GLN A 259 -36.47 -7.18 -17.97
N LEU A 260 -36.05 -6.58 -16.85
CA LEU A 260 -35.37 -7.31 -15.78
C LEU A 260 -36.23 -8.48 -15.24
N ALA A 261 -37.53 -8.24 -15.04
CA ALA A 261 -38.46 -9.26 -14.59
C ALA A 261 -38.60 -10.41 -15.59
N MET A 262 -38.68 -10.11 -16.88
CA MET A 262 -38.71 -11.14 -17.93
C MET A 262 -37.45 -12.00 -17.91
N ASN A 263 -36.26 -11.40 -17.81
CA ASN A 263 -35.00 -12.15 -17.77
C ASN A 263 -34.93 -13.08 -16.55
N ILE A 264 -35.26 -12.58 -15.35
CA ILE A 264 -35.27 -13.38 -14.12
C ILE A 264 -36.31 -14.51 -14.21
N PHE A 265 -37.49 -14.23 -14.74
CA PHE A 265 -38.57 -15.19 -14.85
C PHE A 265 -38.27 -16.33 -15.84
N ALA A 266 -37.61 -16.00 -16.97
CA ALA A 266 -37.15 -16.96 -17.98
C ALA A 266 -36.07 -17.91 -17.45
N ASN A 267 -35.24 -17.46 -16.49
CA ASN A 267 -34.14 -18.23 -15.95
C ASN A 267 -34.61 -19.28 -14.91
N LYS A 268 -34.92 -20.49 -15.38
CA LYS A 268 -35.36 -21.62 -14.55
C LYS A 268 -34.31 -22.15 -13.55
N LYS A 269 -33.03 -21.74 -13.67
CA LYS A 269 -31.97 -22.14 -12.72
C LYS A 269 -31.99 -21.34 -11.41
N LEU A 270 -32.63 -20.17 -11.40
CA LEU A 270 -32.76 -19.35 -10.20
C LEU A 270 -33.77 -19.97 -9.23
N SER A 271 -33.59 -19.70 -7.92
CA SER A 271 -34.55 -20.09 -6.90
C SER A 271 -35.98 -19.64 -7.28
N PRO A 272 -37.01 -20.48 -7.08
CA PRO A 272 -38.41 -20.12 -7.35
C PRO A 272 -38.86 -18.85 -6.62
N TYR A 273 -38.19 -18.46 -5.54
CA TYR A 273 -38.40 -17.20 -4.83
C TYR A 273 -38.08 -15.95 -5.68
N TYR A 274 -37.02 -15.98 -6.50
CA TYR A 274 -36.69 -14.86 -7.40
C TYR A 274 -37.68 -14.78 -8.57
N ARG A 275 -38.11 -15.92 -9.10
CA ARG A 275 -39.13 -16.00 -10.17
C ARG A 275 -40.50 -15.50 -9.67
N LEU A 276 -40.85 -15.74 -8.41
CA LEU A 276 -42.01 -15.12 -7.75
C LEU A 276 -41.91 -13.59 -7.73
N SER A 277 -40.74 -13.05 -7.36
CA SER A 277 -40.51 -11.60 -7.33
C SER A 277 -40.61 -10.98 -8.74
N ALA A 278 -40.14 -11.69 -9.76
CA ALA A 278 -40.28 -11.29 -11.15
C ALA A 278 -41.75 -11.26 -11.60
N MET A 279 -42.54 -12.28 -11.26
CA MET A 279 -43.99 -12.27 -11.57
C MET A 279 -44.72 -11.11 -10.92
N HIS A 280 -44.33 -10.74 -9.69
CA HIS A 280 -44.87 -9.54 -9.07
C HIS A 280 -44.61 -8.29 -9.94
N ALA A 281 -43.37 -8.08 -10.38
CA ALA A 281 -43.02 -6.92 -11.20
C ALA A 281 -43.71 -6.93 -12.57
N LEU A 282 -43.82 -8.09 -13.24
CA LEU A 282 -44.56 -8.22 -14.49
C LEU A 282 -46.03 -7.81 -14.33
N GLY A 283 -46.68 -8.26 -13.25
CA GLY A 283 -48.06 -7.92 -12.97
C GLY A 283 -48.29 -6.46 -12.58
N GLN A 284 -47.38 -5.85 -11.80
CA GLN A 284 -47.49 -4.44 -11.39
C GLN A 284 -47.13 -3.44 -12.49
N LEU A 285 -46.03 -3.67 -13.20
CA LEU A 285 -45.46 -2.71 -14.15
C LEU A 285 -45.94 -2.98 -15.58
N GLY A 286 -46.07 -4.24 -15.97
CA GLY A 286 -46.52 -4.64 -17.30
C GLY A 286 -48.05 -4.71 -17.43
N GLY A 287 -48.74 -5.17 -16.39
CA GLY A 287 -50.20 -5.27 -16.40
C GLY A 287 -50.73 -6.42 -17.27
N LYS A 288 -51.95 -6.27 -17.79
CA LYS A 288 -52.71 -7.37 -18.43
C LYS A 288 -52.04 -7.90 -19.71
N GLU A 289 -51.30 -7.07 -20.43
CA GLU A 289 -50.58 -7.46 -21.66
C GLU A 289 -49.50 -8.53 -21.41
N TYR A 290 -49.01 -8.65 -20.18
CA TYR A 290 -47.97 -9.60 -19.78
C TYR A 290 -48.54 -10.88 -19.16
N ALA A 291 -49.88 -11.00 -19.07
CA ALA A 291 -50.56 -12.20 -18.59
C ALA A 291 -50.13 -13.49 -19.34
N PRO A 292 -49.90 -13.50 -20.68
CA PRO A 292 -49.42 -14.70 -21.38
C PRO A 292 -48.02 -15.16 -20.94
N ILE A 293 -47.18 -14.25 -20.44
CA ILE A 293 -45.87 -14.62 -19.88
C ILE A 293 -46.06 -15.28 -18.50
N ILE A 294 -46.86 -14.67 -17.62
CA ILE A 294 -47.16 -15.22 -16.28
C ILE A 294 -47.84 -16.59 -16.38
N HIS A 295 -48.73 -16.76 -17.36
CA HIS A 295 -49.43 -18.02 -17.63
C HIS A 295 -48.50 -19.21 -17.88
N GLN A 296 -47.30 -19.00 -18.42
CA GLN A 296 -46.33 -20.09 -18.62
C GLN A 296 -45.88 -20.77 -17.30
N ALA A 297 -46.14 -20.17 -16.13
CA ALA A 297 -45.89 -20.78 -14.82
C ALA A 297 -47.14 -21.44 -14.18
N ILE A 298 -48.29 -21.50 -14.87
CA ILE A 298 -49.54 -22.05 -14.31
C ILE A 298 -49.45 -23.53 -13.93
N ASP A 299 -48.52 -24.27 -14.56
CA ASP A 299 -48.24 -25.68 -14.27
C ASP A 299 -46.93 -25.90 -13.48
N ASP A 300 -46.21 -24.82 -13.11
CA ASP A 300 -44.92 -24.91 -12.43
C ASP A 300 -45.09 -25.20 -10.92
N LYS A 301 -44.82 -26.45 -10.52
CA LYS A 301 -44.95 -26.94 -9.14
C LYS A 301 -43.73 -26.64 -8.25
N SER A 302 -42.78 -25.83 -8.73
CA SER A 302 -41.60 -25.46 -7.93
C SER A 302 -42.01 -24.78 -6.62
N ILE A 303 -41.44 -25.22 -5.49
CA ILE A 303 -41.80 -24.70 -4.16
C ILE A 303 -41.09 -23.36 -3.92
N CYS A 304 -41.86 -22.29 -3.74
CA CYS A 304 -41.36 -20.95 -3.40
C CYS A 304 -41.10 -20.79 -1.89
N SER A 305 -41.95 -21.40 -1.05
CA SER A 305 -41.83 -21.37 0.40
C SER A 305 -42.52 -22.58 1.01
N GLN A 306 -41.99 -23.07 2.14
CA GLN A 306 -42.59 -24.11 2.95
C GLN A 306 -42.59 -23.66 4.40
N ARG A 307 -43.77 -23.67 5.05
CA ARG A 307 -43.90 -23.35 6.48
C ARG A 307 -44.67 -24.42 7.22
N THR A 308 -44.34 -24.60 8.49
CA THR A 308 -45.08 -25.47 9.40
C THR A 308 -46.06 -24.63 10.19
N VAL A 309 -47.35 -24.89 10.03
CA VAL A 309 -48.43 -24.23 10.78
C VAL A 309 -48.98 -25.23 11.79
N ILE A 310 -49.07 -24.80 13.05
CA ILE A 310 -49.70 -25.60 14.11
C ILE A 310 -51.17 -25.21 14.16
N GLN A 311 -52.05 -26.11 13.75
CA GLN A 311 -53.50 -25.98 13.92
C GLN A 311 -53.98 -27.14 14.78
N ASN A 312 -54.75 -26.85 15.84
CA ASN A 312 -55.29 -27.86 16.76
C ASN A 312 -54.24 -28.85 17.30
N LYS A 313 -53.09 -28.35 17.75
CA LYS A 313 -51.92 -29.15 18.20
C LYS A 313 -51.31 -30.11 17.15
N LYS A 314 -51.77 -30.10 15.89
CA LYS A 314 -51.16 -30.85 14.77
C LYS A 314 -50.30 -29.93 13.90
N ARG A 315 -49.08 -30.40 13.58
CA ARG A 315 -48.17 -29.73 12.64
C ARG A 315 -48.60 -30.03 11.21
N THR A 316 -49.05 -29.01 10.48
CA THR A 316 -49.43 -29.10 9.06
C THR A 316 -48.46 -28.28 8.23
N ILE A 317 -47.89 -28.89 7.18
CA ILE A 317 -46.96 -28.20 6.27
C ILE A 317 -47.76 -27.50 5.17
N VAL A 318 -47.67 -26.18 5.10
CA VAL A 318 -48.24 -25.36 4.02
C VAL A 318 -47.12 -25.01 3.05
N LYS A 319 -47.27 -25.46 1.80
CA LYS A 319 -46.35 -25.18 0.69
C LYS A 319 -46.98 -24.13 -0.21
N THR A 320 -46.22 -23.13 -0.63
CA THR A 320 -46.58 -22.21 -1.72
C THR A 320 -45.79 -22.60 -2.96
N GLU A 321 -46.49 -22.93 -4.03
CA GLU A 321 -45.90 -23.31 -5.32
C GLU A 321 -45.91 -22.11 -6.28
N LEU A 322 -45.01 -22.11 -7.25
CA LEU A 322 -44.87 -21.01 -8.21
C LEU A 322 -46.16 -20.80 -9.03
N ARG A 323 -46.87 -21.89 -9.37
CA ARG A 323 -48.20 -21.83 -9.99
C ARG A 323 -49.27 -21.16 -9.12
N ASP A 324 -49.20 -21.26 -7.79
CA ASP A 324 -50.17 -20.62 -6.90
C ASP A 324 -50.06 -19.09 -7.04
N VAL A 325 -48.84 -18.59 -7.22
CA VAL A 325 -48.52 -17.18 -7.46
C VAL A 325 -48.97 -16.74 -8.85
N ALA A 326 -48.70 -17.56 -9.88
CA ALA A 326 -49.13 -17.28 -11.25
C ALA A 326 -50.67 -17.13 -11.32
N LEU A 327 -51.40 -18.09 -10.73
CA LEU A 327 -52.86 -18.06 -10.66
C LEU A 327 -53.37 -16.80 -9.95
N ALA A 328 -52.78 -16.43 -8.81
CA ALA A 328 -53.19 -15.23 -8.09
C ALA A 328 -53.02 -13.95 -8.93
N TRP A 329 -51.90 -13.80 -9.65
CA TRP A 329 -51.71 -12.66 -10.57
C TRP A 329 -52.68 -12.68 -11.75
N LEU A 330 -52.95 -13.84 -12.34
CA LEU A 330 -53.86 -13.97 -13.47
C LEU A 330 -55.31 -13.62 -13.09
N ILE A 331 -55.78 -14.06 -11.91
CA ILE A 331 -57.07 -13.66 -11.34
C ILE A 331 -57.12 -12.13 -11.22
N HIS A 332 -56.07 -11.50 -10.68
CA HIS A 332 -56.00 -10.05 -10.54
C HIS A 332 -56.03 -9.31 -11.89
N LEU A 333 -55.18 -9.71 -12.84
CA LEU A 333 -55.04 -9.07 -14.15
C LEU A 333 -56.28 -9.23 -15.04
N THR A 334 -57.10 -10.25 -14.78
CA THR A 334 -58.37 -10.50 -15.48
C THR A 334 -59.58 -9.90 -14.76
N GLY A 335 -59.37 -9.23 -13.62
CA GLY A 335 -60.44 -8.55 -12.86
C GLY A 335 -61.32 -9.47 -12.03
N GLN A 336 -60.92 -10.72 -11.80
CA GLN A 336 -61.68 -11.72 -11.06
C GLN A 336 -61.48 -11.63 -9.54
N ASN A 337 -62.35 -12.29 -8.78
CA ASN A 337 -62.33 -12.27 -7.32
C ASN A 337 -61.57 -13.46 -6.72
N HIS A 338 -60.46 -13.20 -6.04
CA HIS A 338 -59.61 -14.24 -5.45
C HIS A 338 -60.34 -15.10 -4.41
N ARG A 339 -61.37 -14.58 -3.72
CA ARG A 339 -62.15 -15.37 -2.75
C ARG A 339 -62.87 -16.54 -3.40
N GLU A 340 -63.36 -16.36 -4.63
CA GLU A 340 -64.08 -17.41 -5.35
C GLU A 340 -63.15 -18.51 -5.86
N TYR A 341 -61.84 -18.27 -5.83
CA TYR A 341 -60.79 -19.23 -6.12
C TYR A 341 -60.18 -19.82 -4.84
N GLY A 342 -60.74 -19.55 -3.66
CA GLY A 342 -60.21 -20.05 -2.39
C GLY A 342 -58.97 -19.32 -1.89
N PHE A 343 -58.71 -18.09 -2.36
CA PHE A 343 -57.60 -17.22 -1.98
C PHE A 343 -58.05 -15.95 -1.20
N PRO A 344 -58.64 -16.08 0.01
CA PRO A 344 -59.08 -14.91 0.77
C PRO A 344 -57.93 -14.01 1.22
N ASN A 345 -56.76 -14.58 1.53
CA ASN A 345 -55.58 -13.82 1.92
C ASN A 345 -54.92 -13.10 0.72
N ALA A 346 -54.97 -13.70 -0.47
CA ALA A 346 -54.51 -13.02 -1.68
C ALA A 346 -55.45 -11.85 -2.04
N GLN A 347 -56.77 -11.99 -1.87
CA GLN A 347 -57.71 -10.87 -2.06
C GLN A 347 -57.29 -9.65 -1.24
N ALA A 348 -56.97 -9.84 0.04
CA ALA A 348 -56.52 -8.76 0.92
C ALA A 348 -55.18 -8.17 0.45
N ALA A 349 -54.23 -9.02 0.04
CA ALA A 349 -52.92 -8.59 -0.46
C ALA A 349 -53.04 -7.75 -1.75
N PHE A 350 -53.82 -8.20 -2.73
CA PHE A 350 -54.04 -7.47 -3.98
C PHE A 350 -54.89 -6.21 -3.81
N GLN A 351 -55.80 -6.16 -2.83
CA GLN A 351 -56.47 -4.92 -2.43
C GLN A 351 -55.50 -3.92 -1.80
N ALA A 352 -54.55 -4.38 -0.98
CA ALA A 352 -53.50 -3.54 -0.44
C ALA A 352 -52.58 -3.00 -1.54
N ILE A 353 -52.22 -3.84 -2.52
CA ILE A 353 -51.46 -3.44 -3.71
C ILE A 353 -52.22 -2.39 -4.54
N LYS A 354 -53.54 -2.56 -4.75
CA LYS A 354 -54.36 -1.57 -5.46
C LYS A 354 -54.39 -0.20 -4.74
N LYS A 355 -54.36 -0.20 -3.41
CA LYS A 355 -54.31 1.03 -2.59
C LYS A 355 -52.92 1.64 -2.52
N ASN A 356 -51.88 0.82 -2.39
CA ASN A 356 -50.49 1.21 -2.33
C ASN A 356 -49.68 0.27 -3.25
N PRO A 357 -49.35 0.72 -4.47
CA PRO A 357 -48.60 -0.08 -5.46
C PRO A 357 -47.21 -0.55 -4.99
N THR A 358 -46.68 0.03 -3.91
CA THR A 358 -45.40 -0.40 -3.31
C THR A 358 -45.54 -1.56 -2.32
N SER A 359 -46.77 -2.04 -2.09
CA SER A 359 -47.04 -3.15 -1.18
C SER A 359 -46.43 -4.45 -1.71
N ILE A 360 -45.62 -5.11 -0.89
CA ILE A 360 -44.97 -6.36 -1.27
C ILE A 360 -45.96 -7.51 -1.09
N LEU A 361 -46.08 -8.33 -2.12
CA LEU A 361 -46.89 -9.55 -2.09
C LEU A 361 -46.15 -10.61 -1.29
N SER A 362 -46.62 -10.89 -0.08
CA SER A 362 -46.01 -11.91 0.77
C SER A 362 -46.34 -13.31 0.26
N VAL A 363 -45.31 -14.16 0.11
CA VAL A 363 -45.49 -15.58 -0.26
C VAL A 363 -46.44 -16.31 0.68
N TYR A 364 -46.54 -15.88 1.94
CA TYR A 364 -47.43 -16.47 2.94
C TYR A 364 -48.92 -16.14 2.73
N GLN A 365 -49.22 -15.05 2.03
CA GLN A 365 -50.59 -14.65 1.69
C GLN A 365 -51.11 -15.42 0.47
N ILE A 366 -50.22 -16.03 -0.30
CA ILE A 366 -50.52 -16.86 -1.46
C ILE A 366 -50.30 -18.33 -1.06
N SER A 367 -51.24 -18.87 -0.30
CA SER A 367 -51.24 -20.29 0.03
C SER A 367 -52.65 -20.84 0.14
N PHE A 368 -52.81 -22.11 -0.18
CA PHE A 368 -54.07 -22.82 0.00
C PHE A 368 -54.12 -23.54 1.34
N ALA A 369 -55.31 -23.57 1.94
CA ALA A 369 -55.53 -24.31 3.19
C ALA A 369 -55.45 -25.84 3.01
N SER A 370 -55.68 -26.36 1.80
CA SER A 370 -55.53 -27.79 1.48
C SER A 370 -55.26 -27.99 -0.01
N ALA A 371 -54.73 -29.16 -0.38
CA ALA A 371 -54.54 -29.56 -1.77
C ALA A 371 -55.86 -29.64 -2.55
N VAL A 372 -56.98 -30.00 -1.90
CA VAL A 372 -58.31 -30.03 -2.51
C VAL A 372 -58.73 -28.64 -2.97
N LYS A 373 -58.58 -27.62 -2.11
CA LYS A 373 -58.90 -26.23 -2.46
C LYS A 373 -57.99 -25.70 -3.58
N ARG A 374 -56.71 -26.07 -3.54
CA ARG A 374 -55.76 -25.75 -4.62
C ARG A 374 -56.26 -26.30 -5.95
N ASN A 375 -56.49 -27.61 -6.03
CA ASN A 375 -56.91 -28.26 -7.27
C ASN A 375 -58.23 -27.71 -7.81
N GLY A 376 -59.19 -27.41 -6.92
CA GLY A 376 -60.46 -26.77 -7.31
C GLY A 376 -60.28 -25.37 -7.90
N ALA A 377 -59.35 -24.57 -7.37
CA ALA A 377 -59.04 -23.25 -7.91
C ALA A 377 -58.47 -23.32 -9.33
N PHE A 378 -57.54 -24.26 -9.59
CA PHE A 378 -56.97 -24.48 -10.92
C PHE A 378 -57.99 -25.05 -11.91
N ALA A 379 -58.91 -25.92 -11.46
CA ALA A 379 -59.99 -26.42 -12.31
C ALA A 379 -60.92 -25.28 -12.75
N LYS A 380 -61.32 -24.41 -11.80
CA LYS A 380 -62.13 -23.22 -12.11
C LYS A 380 -61.42 -22.27 -13.08
N TRP A 381 -60.12 -22.05 -12.90
CA TRP A 381 -59.34 -21.22 -13.82
C TRP A 381 -59.33 -21.79 -15.24
N LYS A 382 -59.12 -23.11 -15.35
CA LYS A 382 -59.08 -23.80 -16.64
C LYS A 382 -60.42 -23.74 -17.39
N GLU A 383 -61.54 -23.80 -16.67
CA GLU A 383 -62.89 -23.63 -17.24
C GLU A 383 -63.11 -22.18 -17.74
N TRP A 384 -62.69 -21.19 -16.96
CA TRP A 384 -62.76 -19.79 -17.37
C TRP A 384 -61.91 -19.52 -18.62
N GLU A 385 -60.69 -20.07 -18.68
CA GLU A 385 -59.75 -19.90 -19.79
C GLU A 385 -60.26 -20.46 -21.12
N GLN A 386 -61.08 -21.52 -21.11
CA GLN A 386 -61.68 -22.09 -22.32
C GLN A 386 -62.64 -21.14 -23.04
N SER A 387 -63.27 -20.22 -22.30
CA SER A 387 -64.25 -19.26 -22.83
C SER A 387 -63.70 -17.84 -22.94
N HIS A 388 -62.53 -17.57 -22.38
CA HIS A 388 -61.93 -16.24 -22.29
C HIS A 388 -60.43 -16.29 -22.62
N GLN A 389 -60.08 -15.94 -23.86
CA GLN A 389 -58.70 -15.93 -24.31
C GLN A 389 -57.92 -14.76 -23.67
N LEU A 390 -56.72 -15.03 -23.16
CA LEU A 390 -55.77 -14.00 -22.74
C LEU A 390 -55.39 -13.11 -23.94
N PRO A 391 -55.07 -11.82 -23.74
CA PRO A 391 -54.66 -10.95 -24.83
C PRO A 391 -53.43 -11.52 -25.55
N ALA A 392 -53.34 -11.30 -26.86
CA ALA A 392 -52.12 -11.60 -27.60
C ALA A 392 -50.96 -10.76 -27.03
N LEU A 393 -49.76 -11.36 -26.96
CA LEU A 393 -48.58 -10.65 -26.52
C LEU A 393 -48.21 -9.61 -27.60
N PRO A 394 -48.03 -8.32 -27.26
CA PRO A 394 -47.62 -7.32 -28.25
C PRO A 394 -46.31 -7.73 -28.94
N GLN A 395 -46.18 -7.47 -30.25
CA GLN A 395 -45.03 -7.94 -31.04
C GLN A 395 -43.67 -7.53 -30.42
N ALA A 396 -43.55 -6.28 -29.97
CA ALA A 396 -42.34 -5.78 -29.29
C ALA A 396 -42.02 -6.55 -28.00
N VAL A 397 -43.03 -6.95 -27.24
CA VAL A 397 -42.87 -7.75 -26.01
C VAL A 397 -42.52 -9.20 -26.36
N GLU A 398 -43.06 -9.73 -27.47
CA GLU A 398 -42.73 -11.08 -27.95
C GLU A 398 -41.27 -11.20 -28.38
N GLU A 399 -40.75 -10.20 -29.08
CA GLU A 399 -39.33 -10.11 -29.45
C GLU A 399 -38.44 -10.03 -28.20
N GLN A 400 -38.76 -9.14 -27.25
CA GLN A 400 -38.05 -9.04 -25.97
C GLN A 400 -38.09 -10.34 -25.16
N TRP A 401 -39.22 -11.05 -25.18
CA TRP A 401 -39.38 -12.33 -24.50
C TRP A 401 -38.57 -13.46 -25.17
N LYS A 402 -38.49 -13.48 -26.50
CA LYS A 402 -37.61 -14.40 -27.25
C LYS A 402 -36.15 -14.17 -26.88
N VAL A 403 -35.72 -12.91 -26.82
CA VAL A 403 -34.37 -12.54 -26.38
C VAL A 403 -34.11 -13.02 -24.94
N ALA A 404 -35.02 -12.74 -24.00
CA ALA A 404 -34.89 -13.15 -22.61
C ALA A 404 -34.78 -14.68 -22.43
N LYS A 405 -35.52 -15.47 -23.23
CA LYS A 405 -35.45 -16.94 -23.23
C LYS A 405 -34.14 -17.50 -23.77
N ASN A 406 -33.60 -16.85 -24.80
CA ASN A 406 -32.38 -17.29 -25.47
C ASN A 406 -31.11 -16.70 -24.85
N ARG A 407 -31.25 -15.74 -23.93
CA ARG A 407 -30.14 -15.15 -23.18
C ARG A 407 -29.45 -16.25 -22.38
N LYS A 408 -28.16 -16.48 -22.65
CA LYS A 408 -27.34 -17.32 -21.77
C LYS A 408 -27.32 -16.63 -20.41
N PRO A 409 -27.62 -17.34 -19.30
CA PRO A 409 -27.50 -16.74 -17.99
C PRO A 409 -26.07 -16.21 -17.85
N ALA A 410 -25.91 -14.91 -17.59
CA ALA A 410 -24.62 -14.33 -17.23
C ALA A 410 -24.02 -15.25 -16.17
N ALA A 411 -22.80 -15.76 -16.40
CA ALA A 411 -22.21 -16.88 -15.67
C ALA A 411 -22.47 -16.76 -14.16
N ASN A 412 -23.58 -17.35 -13.70
CA ASN A 412 -23.85 -17.47 -12.30
C ASN A 412 -22.89 -18.57 -11.87
N ASN A 413 -21.79 -18.12 -11.28
CA ASN A 413 -21.07 -18.83 -10.24
C ASN A 413 -22.10 -19.30 -9.20
N ALA A 414 -22.83 -20.37 -9.52
CA ALA A 414 -23.21 -21.35 -8.53
C ALA A 414 -21.90 -21.71 -7.85
N VAL A 415 -21.83 -21.43 -6.56
CA VAL A 415 -20.65 -21.45 -5.70
C VAL A 415 -19.88 -22.78 -5.82
N ALA A 416 -19.00 -22.88 -6.80
CA ALA A 416 -17.60 -23.14 -6.55
C ALA A 416 -16.95 -21.77 -6.69
N VAL A 417 -16.35 -21.26 -5.61
CA VAL A 417 -15.50 -20.07 -5.65
C VAL A 417 -14.51 -20.29 -6.79
N PRO A 418 -14.63 -19.59 -7.95
CA PRO A 418 -13.53 -19.59 -8.89
C PRO A 418 -12.38 -18.95 -8.13
N LYS A 419 -11.17 -19.51 -8.22
CA LYS A 419 -9.97 -18.84 -7.70
C LYS A 419 -9.88 -17.48 -8.40
N VAL A 420 -10.42 -16.44 -7.77
CA VAL A 420 -10.38 -15.06 -8.22
C VAL A 420 -8.91 -14.66 -8.30
N ASN A 421 -8.57 -13.87 -9.33
CA ASN A 421 -7.26 -13.27 -9.47
C ASN A 421 -6.94 -12.47 -8.18
N LYS A 422 -5.81 -12.80 -7.56
CA LYS A 422 -5.55 -12.57 -6.13
C LYS A 422 -5.18 -11.11 -5.76
N ASN A 423 -5.24 -10.17 -6.71
CA ASN A 423 -4.54 -8.90 -6.56
C ASN A 423 -5.33 -7.76 -5.87
N ASP A 424 -6.66 -7.83 -5.78
CA ASP A 424 -7.48 -6.64 -5.40
C ASP A 424 -7.87 -6.52 -3.90
N LEU A 425 -7.30 -7.34 -3.01
CA LEU A 425 -7.65 -7.35 -1.57
C LEU A 425 -6.46 -7.14 -0.63
N ASN A 426 -5.30 -6.77 -1.16
CA ASN A 426 -4.04 -6.74 -0.41
C ASN A 426 -4.07 -5.78 0.81
N SER A 427 -4.81 -4.67 0.76
CA SER A 427 -4.74 -3.60 1.78
C SER A 427 -5.27 -3.97 3.18
N LEU A 428 -6.10 -5.01 3.31
CA LEU A 428 -6.59 -5.51 4.61
C LEU A 428 -5.84 -6.76 5.08
N GLU A 429 -5.31 -7.58 4.15
CA GLU A 429 -4.47 -8.74 4.48
C GLU A 429 -3.15 -8.31 5.14
N THR A 430 -2.67 -7.12 4.78
CA THR A 430 -1.42 -6.49 5.27
C THR A 430 -1.46 -5.99 6.72
N ALA A 431 -2.64 -5.89 7.34
CA ALA A 431 -2.78 -5.55 8.75
C ALA A 431 -2.69 -6.77 9.69
N LEU A 432 -2.55 -7.99 9.14
CA LEU A 432 -2.29 -9.20 9.93
C LEU A 432 -0.83 -9.30 10.37
N PRO A 433 -0.53 -9.99 11.49
CA PRO A 433 0.83 -10.30 11.90
C PRO A 433 1.53 -11.15 10.84
N ALA A 434 2.78 -10.83 10.52
CA ALA A 434 3.53 -11.55 9.49
C ALA A 434 4.10 -12.87 10.04
N SER A 435 3.79 -14.03 9.47
CA SER A 435 4.46 -15.27 9.86
C SER A 435 5.83 -15.36 9.21
N LEU A 436 6.86 -15.59 10.01
CA LEU A 436 8.20 -15.87 9.49
C LEU A 436 8.20 -17.26 8.83
N GLN A 437 9.02 -17.46 7.80
CA GLN A 437 9.09 -18.75 7.11
C GLN A 437 9.64 -19.83 8.05
N TYR A 438 8.89 -20.92 8.20
CA TYR A 438 9.15 -22.00 9.14
C TYR A 438 9.22 -23.35 8.43
N ASP A 439 10.38 -23.99 8.43
CA ASP A 439 10.54 -25.36 7.98
C ASP A 439 10.49 -26.33 9.17
N ARG A 440 9.40 -27.11 9.24
CA ARG A 440 9.17 -28.15 10.25
C ARG A 440 10.27 -29.21 10.26
N GLN A 441 10.80 -29.58 9.11
CA GLN A 441 11.81 -30.63 8.99
C GLN A 441 13.17 -30.14 9.48
N MET A 442 13.59 -28.93 9.07
CA MET A 442 14.87 -28.37 9.55
C MET A 442 14.82 -28.02 11.04
N ALA A 443 13.70 -27.49 11.53
CA ALA A 443 13.53 -27.23 12.96
C ALA A 443 13.64 -28.52 13.80
N ARG A 444 13.10 -29.64 13.30
CA ARG A 444 13.24 -30.96 13.94
C ARG A 444 14.68 -31.45 13.94
N LYS A 445 15.41 -31.30 12.82
CA LYS A 445 16.83 -31.67 12.75
C LYS A 445 17.67 -30.86 13.73
N LEU A 446 17.48 -29.55 13.79
CA LEU A 446 18.22 -28.69 14.72
C LEU A 446 17.89 -29.01 16.19
N SER A 447 16.61 -29.25 16.50
CA SER A 447 16.20 -29.70 17.84
C SER A 447 16.85 -31.04 18.21
N LYS A 448 16.88 -31.98 17.25
CA LYS A 448 17.54 -33.28 17.47
C LYS A 448 19.05 -33.16 17.63
N ALA A 449 19.70 -32.23 16.92
CA ALA A 449 21.13 -31.98 17.10
C ALA A 449 21.44 -31.47 18.51
N ARG A 450 20.59 -30.59 19.07
CA ARG A 450 20.72 -30.12 20.46
C ARG A 450 20.57 -31.24 21.48
N GLU A 451 19.59 -32.14 21.28
CA GLU A 451 19.45 -33.35 22.12
C GLU A 451 20.72 -34.21 22.06
N LEU A 452 21.25 -34.47 20.86
CA LEU A 452 22.48 -35.25 20.69
C LEU A 452 23.70 -34.60 21.34
N ILE A 453 23.80 -33.26 21.33
CA ILE A 453 24.86 -32.54 22.05
C ILE A 453 24.71 -32.72 23.56
N ALA A 454 23.48 -32.62 24.08
CA ALA A 454 23.20 -32.81 25.51
C ALA A 454 23.45 -34.26 25.96
N ASP A 455 23.22 -35.23 25.09
CA ASP A 455 23.49 -36.67 25.30
C ASP A 455 24.97 -37.04 25.05
N GLU A 456 25.87 -36.06 24.88
CA GLU A 456 27.30 -36.24 24.55
C GLU A 456 27.59 -37.02 23.25
N ARG A 457 26.58 -37.19 22.37
CA ARG A 457 26.70 -37.83 21.05
C ARG A 457 27.15 -36.82 19.99
N ILE A 458 28.33 -36.25 20.21
CA ILE A 458 28.85 -35.08 19.48
C ILE A 458 29.03 -35.36 17.98
N SER A 459 29.50 -36.55 17.59
CA SER A 459 29.72 -36.92 16.18
C SER A 459 28.43 -36.91 15.35
N GLU A 460 27.34 -37.47 15.89
CA GLU A 460 26.05 -37.50 15.20
C GLU A 460 25.42 -36.11 15.12
N ALA A 461 25.58 -35.30 16.17
CA ALA A 461 25.15 -33.91 16.15
C ALA A 461 25.87 -33.12 15.05
N ALA A 462 27.19 -33.28 14.92
CA ALA A 462 28.00 -32.58 13.92
C ALA A 462 27.54 -32.85 12.47
N VAL A 463 27.24 -34.12 12.14
CA VAL A 463 26.70 -34.49 10.82
C VAL A 463 25.32 -33.89 10.59
N LEU A 464 24.47 -33.89 11.61
CA LEU A 464 23.12 -33.34 11.51
C LEU A 464 23.12 -31.82 11.33
N LEU A 465 24.00 -31.11 12.04
CA LEU A 465 24.21 -29.66 11.89
C LEU A 465 24.71 -29.32 10.48
N GLY A 466 25.67 -30.07 9.94
CA GLY A 466 26.12 -29.88 8.56
C GLY A 466 25.00 -30.04 7.52
N LYS A 467 24.13 -31.04 7.69
CA LYS A 467 22.94 -31.23 6.82
C LYS A 467 21.92 -30.09 6.92
N VAL A 468 21.88 -29.36 8.05
CA VAL A 468 21.06 -28.15 8.20
C VAL A 468 21.70 -26.99 7.42
N LEU A 469 23.04 -26.88 7.44
CA LEU A 469 23.79 -25.85 6.72
C LEU A 469 23.83 -26.04 5.19
N GLU A 470 23.48 -27.22 4.66
CA GLU A 470 23.38 -27.46 3.22
C GLU A 470 22.16 -26.78 2.55
N VAL A 471 21.13 -26.45 3.34
CA VAL A 471 19.89 -25.83 2.82
C VAL A 471 20.15 -24.41 2.31
N LYS A 472 19.61 -24.08 1.14
CA LYS A 472 19.80 -22.77 0.48
C LYS A 472 18.98 -21.65 1.09
N GLU A 473 17.75 -21.94 1.53
CA GLU A 473 16.82 -20.96 2.11
C GLU A 473 17.07 -20.77 3.62
N ASP A 474 16.86 -19.56 4.11
CA ASP A 474 16.92 -19.25 5.53
C ASP A 474 15.53 -19.34 6.15
N TYR A 475 15.45 -20.12 7.24
CA TYR A 475 14.23 -20.30 8.01
C TYR A 475 14.49 -19.95 9.47
N VAL A 476 13.42 -19.59 10.18
CA VAL A 476 13.46 -19.46 11.63
C VAL A 476 12.76 -20.63 12.30
N TYR A 477 13.07 -20.88 13.57
CA TYR A 477 12.30 -21.75 14.43
C TYR A 477 12.06 -21.12 15.79
N LYS A 478 10.98 -21.53 16.46
CA LYS A 478 10.70 -21.14 17.84
C LYS A 478 11.07 -22.30 18.78
N PRO A 479 12.07 -22.13 19.66
CA PRO A 479 12.40 -23.12 20.67
C PRO A 479 11.23 -23.40 21.62
N ASP A 480 10.51 -22.35 22.01
CA ASP A 480 9.26 -22.41 22.77
C ASP A 480 8.18 -21.59 22.06
N ARG A 481 6.99 -22.19 21.86
CA ARG A 481 5.84 -21.52 21.23
C ARG A 481 5.33 -20.32 22.03
N ARG A 482 5.59 -20.28 23.34
CA ARG A 482 5.22 -19.17 24.23
C ARG A 482 6.19 -17.98 24.13
N MET A 483 7.36 -18.17 23.54
CA MET A 483 8.36 -17.11 23.40
C MET A 483 8.09 -16.18 22.22
N THR A 484 8.46 -14.92 22.42
CA THR A 484 8.45 -13.82 21.44
C THR A 484 9.59 -13.93 20.43
N LEU A 485 10.68 -14.58 20.81
CA LEU A 485 11.88 -14.80 20.00
C LEU A 485 11.77 -16.05 19.11
N SER A 486 12.13 -15.89 17.84
CA SER A 486 12.42 -16.98 16.90
C SER A 486 13.88 -16.88 16.50
N ILE A 487 14.56 -18.02 16.37
CA ILE A 487 15.99 -18.10 16.09
C ILE A 487 16.18 -18.56 14.65
N GLY A 488 17.14 -17.97 13.93
CA GLY A 488 17.54 -18.44 12.61
C GLY A 488 18.12 -19.85 12.67
N ILE A 489 17.57 -20.78 11.90
CA ILE A 489 17.98 -22.19 11.92
C ILE A 489 19.44 -22.32 11.50
N ARG A 490 19.85 -21.59 10.44
CA ARG A 490 21.20 -21.66 9.88
C ARG A 490 22.23 -21.03 10.79
N ALA A 491 21.97 -19.80 11.24
CA ALA A 491 22.82 -19.10 12.20
C ALA A 491 23.04 -19.91 13.48
N GLU A 492 21.96 -20.53 13.99
CA GLU A 492 22.05 -21.38 15.18
C GLU A 492 22.80 -22.69 14.90
N ALA A 493 22.62 -23.31 13.74
CA ALA A 493 23.37 -24.52 13.38
C ALA A 493 24.87 -24.25 13.27
N GLU A 494 25.27 -23.14 12.65
CA GLU A 494 26.67 -22.72 12.55
C GLU A 494 27.25 -22.40 13.94
N LYS A 495 26.49 -21.67 14.77
CA LYS A 495 26.90 -21.38 16.16
C LYS A 495 27.14 -22.66 16.96
N LEU A 496 26.19 -23.60 16.94
CA LEU A 496 26.33 -24.87 17.64
C LEU A 496 27.54 -25.66 17.14
N LEU A 497 27.77 -25.67 15.82
CA LEU A 497 28.91 -26.35 15.21
C LEU A 497 30.25 -25.74 15.66
N GLY A 498 30.34 -24.42 15.74
CA GLY A 498 31.52 -23.70 16.23
C GLY A 498 31.79 -23.88 17.73
N LEU A 499 30.77 -24.23 18.52
CA LEU A 499 30.89 -24.53 19.95
C LEU A 499 31.18 -26.01 20.25
N LEU A 500 31.17 -26.89 19.25
CA LEU A 500 31.46 -28.30 19.48
C LEU A 500 32.92 -28.53 19.91
N PRO A 501 33.20 -29.55 20.73
CA PRO A 501 34.55 -30.04 20.96
C PRO A 501 35.28 -30.40 19.67
N ARG A 502 36.61 -30.43 19.71
CA ARG A 502 37.46 -30.75 18.53
C ARG A 502 37.08 -32.05 17.84
N GLU A 503 36.61 -33.06 18.58
CA GLU A 503 36.14 -34.34 18.06
C GLU A 503 34.95 -34.20 17.11
N GLY A 504 33.95 -33.38 17.47
CA GLY A 504 32.79 -33.11 16.61
C GLY A 504 33.16 -32.39 15.32
N ILE A 505 34.10 -31.46 15.41
CA ILE A 505 34.58 -30.68 14.26
C ILE A 505 35.42 -31.56 13.33
N ALA A 506 36.23 -32.46 13.87
CA ALA A 506 36.94 -33.46 13.09
C ALA A 506 35.96 -34.36 12.31
N GLU A 507 34.88 -34.79 12.95
CA GLU A 507 33.85 -35.61 12.29
C GLU A 507 33.10 -34.83 11.20
N TYR A 508 32.72 -33.58 11.46
CA TYR A 508 32.16 -32.69 10.45
C TYR A 508 33.09 -32.54 9.23
N ARG A 509 34.39 -32.30 9.47
CA ARG A 509 35.40 -32.19 8.40
C ARG A 509 35.55 -33.49 7.63
N ARG A 510 35.49 -34.64 8.30
CA ARG A 510 35.54 -35.96 7.67
C ARG A 510 34.37 -36.20 6.72
N TYR A 511 33.17 -35.79 7.12
CA TYR A 511 31.95 -36.00 6.34
C TYR A 511 31.82 -35.01 5.17
N PHE A 512 32.08 -33.71 5.40
CA PHE A 512 31.81 -32.66 4.40
C PHE A 512 33.06 -32.12 3.67
N GLY A 513 34.27 -32.39 4.17
CA GLY A 513 35.51 -31.78 3.66
C GLY A 513 35.84 -32.13 2.21
N HIS A 514 35.61 -33.39 1.80
CA HIS A 514 35.85 -33.81 0.41
C HIS A 514 34.89 -33.11 -0.56
N THR A 515 33.59 -33.08 -0.22
CA THR A 515 32.56 -32.40 -1.01
C THR A 515 32.84 -30.90 -1.10
N ALA A 516 33.18 -30.26 0.02
CA ALA A 516 33.50 -28.84 0.07
C ALA A 516 34.70 -28.48 -0.84
N LYS A 517 35.72 -29.33 -0.87
CA LYS A 517 36.88 -29.14 -1.76
C LYS A 517 36.50 -29.30 -3.23
N ALA A 518 35.78 -30.37 -3.58
CA ALA A 518 35.34 -30.59 -4.96
C ALA A 518 34.45 -29.45 -5.48
N GLU A 519 33.51 -28.96 -4.66
CA GLU A 519 32.67 -27.81 -5.01
C GLU A 519 33.48 -26.51 -5.14
N LEU A 520 34.47 -26.28 -4.27
CA LEU A 520 35.33 -25.10 -4.37
C LEU A 520 36.17 -25.13 -5.65
N ASP A 521 36.83 -26.25 -5.94
CA ASP A 521 37.67 -26.41 -7.12
C ASP A 521 36.84 -26.17 -8.40
N GLN A 522 35.59 -26.68 -8.43
CA GLN A 522 34.65 -26.45 -9.52
C GLN A 522 34.19 -24.97 -9.60
N ALA A 523 33.86 -24.35 -8.47
CA ALA A 523 33.42 -22.95 -8.42
C ALA A 523 34.51 -21.99 -8.91
N VAL A 524 35.75 -22.21 -8.48
CA VAL A 524 36.93 -21.45 -8.91
C VAL A 524 37.19 -21.67 -10.40
N ALA A 525 37.15 -22.91 -10.89
CA ALA A 525 37.33 -23.21 -12.32
C ALA A 525 36.27 -22.55 -13.22
N ASN A 526 35.03 -22.43 -12.74
CA ASN A 526 33.94 -21.78 -13.45
C ASN A 526 33.97 -20.23 -13.37
N GLY A 527 34.81 -19.65 -12.50
CA GLY A 527 34.91 -18.21 -12.31
C GLY A 527 33.65 -17.54 -11.72
N LYS A 528 32.74 -18.31 -11.09
CA LYS A 528 31.48 -17.79 -10.54
C LYS A 528 31.62 -17.55 -9.04
N ILE A 529 31.73 -16.28 -8.64
CA ILE A 529 31.93 -15.93 -7.22
C ILE A 529 30.76 -16.36 -6.33
N GLU A 530 29.53 -16.38 -6.85
CA GLU A 530 28.35 -16.85 -6.11
C GLU A 530 28.45 -18.32 -5.70
N ASP A 531 29.07 -19.16 -6.53
CA ASP A 531 29.30 -20.57 -6.21
C ASP A 531 30.35 -20.70 -5.10
N VAL A 532 31.41 -19.88 -5.14
CA VAL A 532 32.43 -19.81 -4.08
C VAL A 532 31.81 -19.33 -2.76
N ASN A 533 30.94 -18.32 -2.81
CA ASN A 533 30.18 -17.86 -1.65
C ASN A 533 29.25 -18.96 -1.10
N GLY A 534 28.62 -19.74 -1.98
CA GLY A 534 27.85 -20.93 -1.60
C GLY A 534 28.68 -21.92 -0.76
N VAL A 535 29.91 -22.21 -1.16
CA VAL A 535 30.85 -23.06 -0.40
C VAL A 535 31.22 -22.43 0.94
N ALA A 536 31.56 -21.13 0.95
CA ALA A 536 31.89 -20.40 2.16
C ALA A 536 30.75 -20.43 3.20
N ARG A 537 29.51 -20.28 2.73
CA ARG A 537 28.31 -20.33 3.58
C ARG A 537 28.06 -21.74 4.11
N ARG A 538 28.11 -22.78 3.28
CA ARG A 538 27.77 -24.17 3.67
C ARG A 538 28.84 -24.85 4.51
N TYR A 539 30.11 -24.61 4.19
CA TYR A 539 31.21 -25.41 4.71
C TYR A 539 32.25 -24.61 5.50
N PHE A 540 31.86 -23.47 6.10
CA PHE A 540 32.75 -22.51 6.78
C PHE A 540 33.82 -23.14 7.70
N HIS A 541 33.47 -24.17 8.47
CA HIS A 541 34.38 -24.85 9.42
C HIS A 541 35.32 -25.91 8.79
N THR A 542 35.26 -26.09 7.46
CA THR A 542 36.23 -26.90 6.68
C THR A 542 37.35 -26.02 6.12
N ALA A 543 38.50 -26.60 5.77
CA ALA A 543 39.58 -25.86 5.12
C ALA A 543 39.13 -25.22 3.78
N ALA A 544 38.36 -25.95 2.98
CA ALA A 544 37.82 -25.43 1.72
C ALA A 544 36.84 -24.27 1.95
N GLY A 545 35.91 -24.39 2.89
CA GLY A 545 34.99 -23.29 3.20
C GLY A 545 35.68 -22.05 3.78
N ARG A 546 36.73 -22.22 4.59
CA ARG A 546 37.55 -21.10 5.08
C ARG A 546 38.27 -20.38 3.94
N HIS A 547 38.91 -21.12 3.03
CA HIS A 547 39.54 -20.53 1.84
C HIS A 547 38.51 -19.87 0.92
N ALA A 548 37.33 -20.48 0.74
CA ALA A 548 36.24 -19.90 -0.03
C ALA A 548 35.81 -18.55 0.58
N ALA A 549 35.65 -18.46 1.90
CA ALA A 549 35.31 -17.21 2.59
C ALA A 549 36.40 -16.14 2.39
N TYR A 550 37.67 -16.53 2.46
CA TYR A 550 38.80 -15.62 2.21
C TYR A 550 38.80 -15.12 0.76
N LEU A 551 38.57 -15.99 -0.23
CA LEU A 551 38.49 -15.62 -1.64
C LEU A 551 37.31 -14.67 -1.93
N VAL A 552 36.16 -14.88 -1.28
CA VAL A 552 35.01 -13.97 -1.38
C VAL A 552 35.35 -12.61 -0.78
N ALA A 553 36.03 -12.57 0.37
CA ALA A 553 36.49 -11.31 0.97
C ALA A 553 37.46 -10.54 0.06
N VAL A 554 38.44 -11.24 -0.53
CA VAL A 554 39.36 -10.64 -1.51
C VAL A 554 38.61 -10.14 -2.75
N HIS A 555 37.63 -10.90 -3.25
CA HIS A 555 36.81 -10.47 -4.38
C HIS A 555 36.06 -9.17 -4.06
N HIS A 556 35.42 -9.07 -2.89
CA HIS A 556 34.76 -7.84 -2.45
C HIS A 556 35.74 -6.67 -2.39
N LEU A 557 36.94 -6.88 -1.85
CA LEU A 557 37.97 -5.83 -1.76
C LEU A 557 38.39 -5.34 -3.15
N ASN A 558 38.52 -6.24 -4.12
CA ASN A 558 38.85 -5.89 -5.51
C ASN A 558 37.72 -5.16 -6.26
N GLN A 559 36.47 -5.32 -5.81
CA GLN A 559 35.30 -4.61 -6.33
C GLN A 559 35.02 -3.30 -5.57
N SER A 560 35.97 -2.82 -4.77
CA SER A 560 35.83 -1.64 -3.89
C SER A 560 34.73 -1.78 -2.82
N GLU A 561 34.26 -2.99 -2.53
CA GLU A 561 33.31 -3.29 -1.44
C GLU A 561 34.05 -3.54 -0.11
N ALA A 562 34.87 -2.57 0.30
CA ALA A 562 35.81 -2.72 1.41
C ALA A 562 35.14 -3.13 2.73
N LEU A 563 33.93 -2.64 3.00
CA LEU A 563 33.21 -2.95 4.24
C LEU A 563 32.74 -4.41 4.30
N ASN A 564 32.26 -4.97 3.19
CA ASN A 564 31.86 -6.39 3.11
C ASN A 564 33.08 -7.30 3.27
N ALA A 565 34.20 -6.92 2.63
CA ALA A 565 35.48 -7.60 2.80
C ALA A 565 35.92 -7.59 4.28
N ALA A 566 35.85 -6.44 4.95
CA ALA A 566 36.23 -6.29 6.35
C ALA A 566 35.39 -7.19 7.27
N PHE A 567 34.06 -7.24 7.07
CA PHE A 567 33.20 -8.13 7.86
C PHE A 567 33.52 -9.61 7.63
N LEU A 568 33.81 -10.03 6.39
CA LEU A 568 34.20 -11.41 6.10
C LEU A 568 35.56 -11.77 6.71
N PHE A 569 36.57 -10.92 6.57
CA PHE A 569 37.88 -11.14 7.19
C PHE A 569 37.77 -11.19 8.72
N GLN A 570 37.02 -10.27 9.32
CA GLN A 570 36.75 -10.27 10.76
C GLN A 570 36.05 -11.56 11.19
N ARG A 571 35.06 -12.02 10.43
CA ARG A 571 34.37 -13.29 10.70
C ARG A 571 35.33 -14.48 10.66
N ILE A 572 36.24 -14.55 9.69
CA ILE A 572 37.26 -15.61 9.62
C ILE A 572 38.17 -15.54 10.85
N GLN A 573 38.68 -14.35 11.19
CA GLN A 573 39.59 -14.14 12.31
C GLN A 573 38.96 -14.52 13.66
N GLN A 574 37.68 -14.20 13.87
CA GLN A 574 36.99 -14.42 15.14
C GLN A 574 36.34 -15.79 15.29
N ARG A 575 35.81 -16.38 14.21
CA ARG A 575 34.98 -17.61 14.26
C ARG A 575 35.67 -18.86 13.72
N SER A 576 36.79 -18.73 13.00
CA SER A 576 37.50 -19.90 12.46
C SER A 576 38.54 -20.43 13.43
N LEU A 577 38.47 -21.72 13.76
CA LEU A 577 39.39 -22.38 14.70
C LEU A 577 40.84 -22.46 14.23
N ASP A 578 41.05 -22.48 12.91
CA ASP A 578 42.40 -22.49 12.32
C ASP A 578 42.65 -21.20 11.51
N ALA A 579 42.10 -20.05 11.98
CA ALA A 579 42.39 -18.75 11.39
C ALA A 579 43.89 -18.44 11.32
N SER A 580 44.70 -19.01 12.24
CA SER A 580 46.16 -18.87 12.26
C SER A 580 46.86 -19.37 11.00
N GLU A 581 46.24 -20.26 10.21
CA GLU A 581 46.79 -20.71 8.91
C GLU A 581 46.84 -19.57 7.87
N LEU A 582 46.00 -18.55 8.04
CA LEU A 582 45.89 -17.40 7.14
C LEU A 582 46.62 -16.16 7.67
N GLU A 583 47.17 -16.24 8.88
CA GLU A 583 47.91 -15.13 9.49
C GLU A 583 49.38 -15.13 9.03
N PRO A 584 50.03 -13.96 8.92
CA PRO A 584 49.55 -12.63 9.27
C PRO A 584 48.77 -11.91 8.16
N ALA A 585 48.63 -12.53 6.98
CA ALA A 585 47.99 -11.92 5.81
C ALA A 585 46.53 -11.53 6.07
N LEU A 586 45.79 -12.36 6.81
CA LEU A 586 44.41 -12.08 7.21
C LEU A 586 44.27 -10.78 8.00
N SER A 587 45.08 -10.59 9.05
CA SER A 587 45.05 -9.37 9.86
C SER A 587 45.42 -8.12 9.05
N LEU A 588 46.40 -8.24 8.14
CA LEU A 588 46.80 -7.14 7.27
C LEU A 588 45.69 -6.76 6.28
N GLN A 589 45.05 -7.73 5.64
CA GLN A 589 43.92 -7.47 4.74
C GLN A 589 42.68 -6.95 5.47
N LEU A 590 42.41 -7.41 6.69
CA LEU A 590 41.36 -6.86 7.54
C LEU A 590 41.61 -5.38 7.85
N ALA A 591 42.84 -5.01 8.22
CA ALA A 591 43.20 -3.62 8.47
C ALA A 591 43.06 -2.76 7.21
N ALA A 592 43.51 -3.26 6.06
CA ALA A 592 43.34 -2.58 4.77
C ALA A 592 41.85 -2.38 4.42
N ALA A 593 41.02 -3.41 4.61
CA ALA A 593 39.60 -3.34 4.36
C ALA A 593 38.90 -2.34 5.28
N TRP A 594 39.25 -2.28 6.58
CA TRP A 594 38.73 -1.24 7.48
C TRP A 594 39.14 0.16 7.06
N TYR A 595 40.39 0.34 6.68
CA TYR A 595 40.91 1.63 6.24
C TYR A 595 40.22 2.11 4.96
N LEU A 596 40.06 1.24 3.96
CA LEU A 596 39.35 1.56 2.72
C LEU A 596 37.84 1.76 2.94
N ALA A 597 37.26 1.17 3.99
CA ALA A 597 35.89 1.43 4.42
C ALA A 597 35.73 2.72 5.26
N GLY A 598 36.79 3.52 5.43
CA GLY A 598 36.79 4.75 6.23
C GLY A 598 36.75 4.53 7.75
N MET A 599 36.88 3.28 8.22
CA MET A 599 36.88 2.93 9.65
C MET A 599 38.31 2.89 10.20
N THR A 600 38.99 4.05 10.21
CA THR A 600 40.41 4.19 10.59
C THR A 600 40.71 3.66 11.98
N ASP A 601 39.82 3.89 12.96
CA ASP A 601 40.00 3.43 14.33
C ASP A 601 40.05 1.89 14.42
N LYS A 602 39.21 1.21 13.64
CA LYS A 602 39.21 -0.26 13.56
C LYS A 602 40.43 -0.78 12.82
N ALA A 603 40.87 -0.08 11.78
CA ALA A 603 42.09 -0.43 11.05
C ALA A 603 43.31 -0.35 11.98
N GLU A 604 43.45 0.75 12.72
CA GLU A 604 44.53 0.95 13.69
C GLU A 604 44.48 -0.12 14.79
N ALA A 605 43.33 -0.34 15.43
CA ALA A 605 43.18 -1.37 16.45
C ALA A 605 43.56 -2.77 15.94
N THR A 606 43.21 -3.10 14.70
CA THR A 606 43.58 -4.38 14.07
C THR A 606 45.09 -4.50 13.88
N LEU A 607 45.77 -3.43 13.44
CA LEU A 607 47.23 -3.41 13.28
C LEU A 607 47.96 -3.55 14.61
N LEU A 608 47.46 -2.89 15.66
CA LEU A 608 48.04 -2.99 17.01
C LEU A 608 47.89 -4.41 17.57
N GLN A 609 46.71 -5.02 17.44
CA GLN A 609 46.51 -6.43 17.82
C GLN A 609 47.41 -7.39 17.02
N MET A 610 47.61 -7.10 15.73
CA MET A 610 48.54 -7.88 14.89
C MET A 610 49.98 -7.74 15.39
N GLN A 611 50.43 -6.53 15.76
CA GLN A 611 51.76 -6.28 16.30
C GLN A 611 51.99 -7.04 17.62
N GLU A 612 51.01 -7.02 18.53
CA GLU A 612 51.07 -7.79 19.78
C GLU A 612 51.22 -9.29 19.54
N ARG A 613 50.52 -9.82 18.52
CA ARG A 613 50.55 -11.24 18.15
C ARG A 613 51.83 -11.65 17.42
N PHE A 614 52.41 -10.74 16.64
CA PHE A 614 53.63 -10.95 15.85
C PHE A 614 54.70 -9.89 16.17
N PRO A 615 55.31 -9.92 17.37
CA PRO A 615 56.24 -8.88 17.83
C PRO A 615 57.60 -8.88 17.12
N ARG A 616 57.83 -9.79 16.16
CA ARG A 616 59.07 -9.83 15.39
C ARG A 616 59.10 -8.61 14.45
N GLY A 617 60.22 -7.88 14.43
CA GLY A 617 60.36 -6.66 13.64
C GLY A 617 60.18 -6.82 12.11
N SER A 618 60.00 -8.05 11.62
CA SER A 618 59.70 -8.36 10.22
C SER A 618 58.59 -9.43 10.09
N LEU A 619 57.60 -9.20 9.23
CA LEU A 619 56.52 -10.11 8.86
C LEU A 619 56.82 -10.77 7.50
N GLU A 620 56.62 -12.08 7.38
CA GLU A 620 56.68 -12.79 6.10
C GLU A 620 55.26 -12.93 5.52
N ILE A 621 54.99 -12.30 4.38
CA ILE A 621 53.69 -12.35 3.69
C ILE A 621 53.91 -12.72 2.24
N ALA A 622 53.37 -13.87 1.82
CA ALA A 622 53.52 -14.40 0.45
C ALA A 622 54.99 -14.43 -0.04
N GLY A 623 55.94 -14.70 0.87
CA GLY A 623 57.39 -14.76 0.58
C GLY A 623 58.09 -13.39 0.52
N ARG A 624 57.42 -12.31 0.95
CA ARG A 624 58.02 -10.98 1.13
C ARG A 624 58.19 -10.68 2.62
N SER A 625 59.39 -10.23 3.00
CA SER A 625 59.69 -9.75 4.35
C SER A 625 59.36 -8.25 4.47
N LEU A 626 58.42 -7.90 5.34
CA LEU A 626 57.94 -6.54 5.60
C LEU A 626 58.37 -6.09 7.00
N ALA A 627 59.07 -4.97 7.11
CA ALA A 627 59.42 -4.40 8.42
C ALA A 627 58.18 -3.84 9.13
N MET A 628 57.98 -4.18 10.40
CA MET A 628 56.86 -3.66 11.20
C MET A 628 57.08 -2.21 11.64
N PHE A 629 55.99 -1.45 11.78
CA PHE A 629 56.05 -0.10 12.32
C PHE A 629 56.54 -0.10 13.77
N THR A 630 57.28 0.95 14.14
CA THR A 630 57.94 1.09 15.46
C THR A 630 57.14 1.93 16.46
N SER A 631 56.22 2.79 15.98
CA SER A 631 55.33 3.61 16.81
C SER A 631 53.87 3.36 16.42
N ASN A 632 53.01 3.20 17.42
CA ASN A 632 51.56 2.99 17.25
C ASN A 632 50.93 4.13 16.42
N THR A 633 51.37 5.37 16.63
CA THR A 633 50.88 6.56 15.91
C THR A 633 51.12 6.53 14.39
N ASN A 634 52.05 5.69 13.92
CA ASN A 634 52.38 5.58 12.49
C ASN A 634 51.78 4.34 11.83
N ALA A 635 50.95 3.54 12.54
CA ALA A 635 50.43 2.27 12.04
C ALA A 635 49.64 2.43 10.74
N LEU A 636 48.73 3.41 10.66
CA LEU A 636 47.93 3.67 9.46
C LEU A 636 48.76 4.21 8.30
N ALA A 637 49.72 5.10 8.58
CA ALA A 637 50.63 5.63 7.56
C ALA A 637 51.50 4.51 6.95
N TRP A 638 52.00 3.61 7.81
CA TRP A 638 52.73 2.41 7.40
C TRP A 638 51.88 1.50 6.52
N LEU A 639 50.65 1.20 6.93
CA LEU A 639 49.73 0.34 6.16
C LEU A 639 49.53 0.88 4.74
N ARG A 640 49.30 2.19 4.63
CA ARG A 640 49.11 2.89 3.37
C ARG A 640 50.32 2.77 2.45
N GLU A 641 51.51 2.99 2.99
CA GLU A 641 52.77 2.91 2.24
C GLU A 641 53.09 1.48 1.79
N GLN A 642 52.89 0.49 2.65
CA GLN A 642 53.22 -0.91 2.32
C GLN A 642 52.28 -1.54 1.29
N LEU A 643 51.02 -1.10 1.26
CA LEU A 643 49.99 -1.64 0.35
C LEU A 643 49.61 -0.68 -0.79
N ASP A 644 50.30 0.46 -0.91
CA ASP A 644 49.99 1.51 -1.89
C ASP A 644 48.50 1.92 -1.88
N LEU A 645 47.93 2.04 -0.68
CA LEU A 645 46.52 2.38 -0.53
C LEU A 645 46.29 3.86 -0.84
N PRO A 646 45.16 4.22 -1.48
CA PRO A 646 44.78 5.62 -1.62
C PRO A 646 44.61 6.26 -0.23
N GLN A 647 44.61 7.59 -0.19
CA GLN A 647 44.17 8.28 1.01
C GLN A 647 42.71 7.88 1.29
N ALA A 648 42.41 7.43 2.52
CA ALA A 648 41.05 7.08 2.89
C ALA A 648 40.16 8.30 2.66
N ILE A 649 39.11 8.14 1.86
CA ILE A 649 38.07 9.15 1.72
C ILE A 649 37.36 9.20 3.08
N PRO A 650 37.35 10.35 3.77
CA PRO A 650 36.60 10.48 5.01
C PRO A 650 35.14 10.10 4.76
N ALA A 651 34.52 9.39 5.69
CA ALA A 651 33.07 9.23 5.65
C ALA A 651 32.42 10.62 5.54
N ALA A 652 31.32 10.72 4.78
CA ALA A 652 30.60 11.98 4.65
C ALA A 652 30.30 12.54 6.05
N ASP A 653 30.79 13.74 6.32
CA ASP A 653 30.65 14.37 7.62
C ASP A 653 29.25 14.98 7.77
N GLY A 654 28.68 14.85 8.97
CA GLY A 654 27.38 15.43 9.32
C GLY A 654 26.33 14.44 9.82
N TRP A 655 25.06 14.82 9.65
CA TRP A 655 23.88 14.12 10.15
C TRP A 655 23.11 13.49 8.98
N LEU A 656 23.60 12.35 8.50
CA LEU A 656 23.23 11.79 7.20
C LEU A 656 21.91 11.01 7.18
N ILE A 657 21.47 10.51 8.33
CA ILE A 657 20.18 9.80 8.44
C ILE A 657 19.44 10.24 9.70
N TYR A 658 18.16 9.86 9.83
CA TYR A 658 17.42 10.08 11.07
C TYR A 658 18.15 9.43 12.27
N ARG A 659 18.47 10.24 13.28
CA ARG A 659 19.36 9.93 14.44
C ARG A 659 20.86 9.77 14.09
N GLY A 660 21.29 10.43 13.03
CA GLY A 660 22.68 10.74 12.72
C GLY A 660 23.39 9.70 11.85
N GLY A 661 23.53 8.48 12.37
CA GLY A 661 24.31 7.43 11.70
C GLY A 661 23.69 6.03 11.81
N PRO A 662 24.32 4.98 11.26
CA PRO A 662 23.71 3.65 11.11
C PRO A 662 23.21 2.98 12.40
N THR A 663 23.78 3.32 13.55
CA THR A 663 23.35 2.83 14.87
C THR A 663 22.12 3.56 15.41
N ARG A 664 21.72 4.67 14.78
CA ARG A 664 20.71 5.63 15.25
C ARG A 664 20.95 6.12 16.68
N ASN A 665 22.21 6.21 17.06
CA ASN A 665 22.67 6.64 18.37
C ASN A 665 23.89 7.57 18.26
N MET A 666 23.96 8.37 17.20
CA MET A 666 25.11 9.26 16.99
C MET A 666 25.08 10.38 18.03
N VAL A 667 26.26 10.68 18.58
CA VAL A 667 26.48 11.77 19.53
C VAL A 667 27.48 12.72 18.89
N VAL A 668 27.16 14.01 18.91
CA VAL A 668 28.08 15.07 18.51
C VAL A 668 28.53 15.76 19.79
N ASP A 669 29.82 15.70 20.08
CA ASP A 669 30.42 16.42 21.20
C ASP A 669 30.75 17.84 20.75
N ASP A 670 29.75 18.72 20.84
CA ASP A 670 29.87 20.16 20.55
C ASP A 670 29.59 20.98 21.82
N ALA A 671 30.08 22.22 21.85
CA ALA A 671 29.75 23.17 22.90
C ALA A 671 28.23 23.43 22.93
N LEU A 672 27.66 23.68 24.12
CA LEU A 672 26.24 24.02 24.25
C LEU A 672 25.90 25.19 23.32
N PRO A 673 25.07 24.99 22.28
CA PRO A 673 24.82 26.03 21.30
C PRO A 673 24.00 27.16 21.92
N TYR A 674 24.27 28.40 21.54
CA TYR A 674 23.39 29.51 21.85
C TYR A 674 22.12 29.37 20.98
N LEU A 675 20.99 29.03 21.61
CA LEU A 675 19.75 28.72 20.91
C LEU A 675 19.04 29.98 20.39
N LEU A 676 19.52 30.52 19.27
CA LEU A 676 18.81 31.54 18.50
C LEU A 676 17.98 30.89 17.39
N PRO A 677 16.65 31.10 17.35
CA PRO A 677 15.83 30.58 16.27
C PRO A 677 16.10 31.36 14.98
N GLN A 678 16.62 30.68 13.97
CA GLN A 678 16.69 31.16 12.59
C GLN A 678 15.74 30.33 11.73
N ARG A 679 14.88 30.99 10.96
CA ARG A 679 14.01 30.30 9.99
C ARG A 679 14.80 30.13 8.69
N LEU A 680 15.10 28.89 8.34
CA LEU A 680 15.79 28.55 7.09
C LEU A 680 14.81 28.22 5.96
N ALA A 681 13.69 27.56 6.27
CA ALA A 681 12.66 27.19 5.29
C ALA A 681 11.25 27.36 5.87
N SER A 682 10.28 27.58 4.99
CA SER A 682 8.85 27.44 5.31
C SER A 682 8.40 26.00 5.06
N THR A 683 7.58 25.46 5.96
CA THR A 683 7.03 24.10 5.82
C THR A 683 5.96 24.01 4.73
N LEU A 684 5.26 25.11 4.46
CA LEU A 684 4.15 25.22 3.52
C LEU A 684 4.34 26.46 2.66
N SER A 685 3.79 26.42 1.45
CA SER A 685 3.89 27.49 0.46
C SER A 685 2.63 28.36 0.42
N SER A 686 1.46 27.81 0.78
CA SER A 686 0.18 28.53 0.70
C SER A 686 -0.27 29.17 2.03
N SER A 687 -0.79 30.39 1.94
CA SER A 687 -1.35 31.11 3.10
C SER A 687 -2.55 30.39 3.74
N ALA A 688 -3.33 29.65 2.95
CA ALA A 688 -4.47 28.86 3.44
C ALA A 688 -4.01 27.65 4.27
N ALA A 689 -3.01 26.90 3.80
CA ALA A 689 -2.47 25.78 4.56
C ALA A 689 -1.71 26.25 5.81
N GLU A 690 -0.97 27.37 5.74
CA GLU A 690 -0.34 27.96 6.92
C GLU A 690 -1.38 28.35 7.99
N ALA A 691 -2.51 28.94 7.59
CA ALA A 691 -3.60 29.28 8.51
C ALA A 691 -4.24 28.03 9.15
N ALA A 692 -4.43 26.96 8.36
CA ALA A 692 -4.93 25.67 8.86
C ALA A 692 -3.94 25.06 9.88
N LEU A 693 -2.65 25.03 9.54
CA LEU A 693 -1.59 24.55 10.43
C LEU A 693 -1.54 25.34 11.75
N LYS A 694 -1.62 26.67 11.67
CA LYS A 694 -1.62 27.54 12.86
C LYS A 694 -2.80 27.21 13.78
N THR A 695 -3.99 27.01 13.22
CA THR A 695 -5.19 26.63 13.96
C THR A 695 -5.00 25.27 14.64
N LEU A 696 -4.48 24.29 13.90
CA LEU A 696 -4.21 22.94 14.39
C LEU A 696 -3.19 22.91 15.53
N VAL A 697 -2.10 23.67 15.40
CA VAL A 697 -1.07 23.84 16.45
C VAL A 697 -1.66 24.50 17.70
N GLN A 698 -2.48 25.54 17.55
CA GLN A 698 -3.16 26.18 18.68
C GLN A 698 -4.09 25.22 19.40
N GLN A 699 -4.85 24.42 18.65
CA GLN A 699 -5.75 23.42 19.21
C GLN A 699 -4.99 22.33 19.97
N ARG A 700 -3.94 21.74 19.37
CA ARG A 700 -3.11 20.75 20.07
C ARG A 700 -2.45 21.30 21.34
N ARG A 701 -1.98 22.55 21.33
CA ARG A 701 -1.44 23.22 22.53
C ARG A 701 -2.51 23.37 23.62
N LYS A 702 -3.73 23.76 23.25
CA LYS A 702 -4.87 23.86 24.17
C LYS A 702 -5.24 22.50 24.78
N ASP A 703 -5.14 21.45 23.97
CA ASP A 703 -5.41 20.08 24.38
C ASP A 703 -4.22 19.42 25.10
N HIS A 704 -3.14 20.16 25.37
CA HIS A 704 -1.90 19.68 25.98
C HIS A 704 -1.26 18.48 25.25
N ARG A 705 -1.44 18.42 23.93
CA ARG A 705 -0.86 17.39 23.07
C ARG A 705 0.54 17.80 22.61
N ALA A 706 1.45 16.84 22.60
CA ALA A 706 2.81 17.08 22.14
C ALA A 706 2.85 17.26 20.61
N LEU A 707 3.83 18.06 20.15
CA LEU A 707 4.04 18.40 18.75
C LEU A 707 5.43 17.90 18.32
N PHE A 708 5.54 16.61 18.02
CA PHE A 708 6.78 16.00 17.54
C PHE A 708 6.77 15.90 16.02
N PRO A 709 7.49 16.77 15.30
CA PRO A 709 7.52 16.72 13.85
C PRO A 709 8.15 15.41 13.38
N THR A 710 7.58 14.79 12.35
CA THR A 710 8.16 13.62 11.66
C THR A 710 9.21 14.01 10.64
N MET A 711 9.26 15.29 10.25
CA MET A 711 10.19 15.82 9.27
C MET A 711 11.52 16.13 9.93
N HIS A 712 12.54 15.34 9.60
CA HIS A 712 13.87 15.46 10.16
C HIS A 712 14.86 15.81 9.03
N PRO A 713 15.52 16.98 9.11
CA PRO A 713 16.50 17.36 8.10
C PRO A 713 17.78 16.53 8.23
N LEU A 714 18.54 16.51 7.16
CA LEU A 714 19.89 15.96 7.09
C LEU A 714 20.89 17.11 6.95
N VAL A 715 22.11 16.90 7.43
CA VAL A 715 23.22 17.85 7.27
C VAL A 715 24.38 17.10 6.63
N VAL A 716 24.90 17.60 5.51
CA VAL A 716 26.06 17.05 4.80
C VAL A 716 27.03 18.19 4.54
N GLY A 717 28.13 18.24 5.28
CA GLY A 717 28.99 19.44 5.34
C GLY A 717 28.16 20.69 5.66
N ASP A 718 28.25 21.71 4.80
CA ASP A 718 27.52 22.98 4.95
C ASP A 718 26.13 22.97 4.29
N THR A 719 25.66 21.82 3.78
CA THR A 719 24.35 21.73 3.12
C THR A 719 23.31 21.09 4.04
N LEU A 720 22.20 21.80 4.26
CA LEU A 720 20.99 21.29 4.91
C LEU A 720 20.05 20.72 3.85
N ILE A 721 19.73 19.43 3.96
CA ILE A 721 18.65 18.83 3.17
C ILE A 721 17.41 18.71 4.05
N ALA A 722 16.32 19.32 3.64
CA ALA A 722 15.08 19.33 4.41
C ALA A 722 13.89 18.90 3.56
N ARG A 723 12.98 18.13 4.16
CA ARG A 723 11.65 17.88 3.60
C ARG A 723 10.66 18.86 4.20
N THR A 724 9.94 19.57 3.34
CA THR A 724 8.78 20.39 3.69
C THR A 724 7.50 19.56 3.51
N ALA A 725 6.33 20.17 3.74
CA ALA A 725 5.08 19.47 3.47
C ALA A 725 4.84 19.25 1.97
N THR A 726 5.46 20.03 1.08
CA THR A 726 5.21 20.02 -0.38
C THR A 726 6.45 19.78 -1.23
N SER A 727 7.65 19.81 -0.64
CA SER A 727 8.91 19.73 -1.38
C SER A 727 10.04 19.09 -0.56
N ILE A 728 11.14 18.81 -1.25
CA ILE A 728 12.46 18.56 -0.66
C ILE A 728 13.36 19.68 -1.16
N CYS A 729 14.16 20.26 -0.28
CA CYS A 729 15.05 21.36 -0.61
C CYS A 729 16.45 21.18 -0.03
N ALA A 730 17.44 21.74 -0.71
CA ALA A 730 18.78 21.96 -0.19
C ALA A 730 19.02 23.43 0.10
N ILE A 731 19.59 23.73 1.26
CA ILE A 731 19.90 25.08 1.71
C ILE A 731 21.35 25.11 2.16
N ASP A 732 22.09 26.13 1.73
CA ASP A 732 23.42 26.40 2.24
C ASP A 732 23.34 26.98 3.66
N LEU A 733 23.97 26.34 4.64
CA LEU A 733 23.91 26.75 6.05
C LEU A 733 24.67 28.06 6.32
N THR A 734 25.64 28.41 5.48
CA THR A 734 26.46 29.61 5.65
C THR A 734 25.74 30.86 5.13
N SER A 735 25.19 30.78 3.92
CA SER A 735 24.48 31.89 3.27
C SER A 735 22.97 31.90 3.56
N SER A 736 22.40 30.78 4.01
CA SER A 736 20.95 30.54 4.11
C SER A 736 20.22 30.60 2.76
N GLU A 737 20.92 30.44 1.65
CA GLU A 737 20.33 30.44 0.31
C GLU A 737 19.80 29.06 -0.09
N LEU A 738 18.68 29.05 -0.82
CA LEU A 738 18.12 27.85 -1.43
C LEU A 738 18.99 27.43 -2.63
N LEU A 739 19.57 26.23 -2.58
CA LEU A 739 20.37 25.67 -3.66
C LEU A 739 19.50 25.01 -4.73
N TRP A 740 18.54 24.20 -4.29
CA TRP A 740 17.57 23.55 -5.17
C TRP A 740 16.31 23.14 -4.41
N GLU A 741 15.21 22.97 -5.13
CA GLU A 741 13.94 22.45 -4.61
C GLU A 741 13.33 21.44 -5.59
N SER A 742 12.75 20.35 -5.08
CA SER A 742 11.95 19.41 -5.85
C SER A 742 10.58 19.22 -5.22
N ARG A 743 9.52 19.41 -6.01
CA ARG A 743 8.13 19.32 -5.53
C ARG A 743 7.67 17.86 -5.42
N THR A 744 6.91 17.59 -4.36
CA THR A 744 6.22 16.32 -4.19
C THR A 744 5.01 16.26 -5.13
N ASN A 745 4.80 15.11 -5.77
CA ASN A 745 3.67 14.88 -6.67
C ASN A 745 2.48 14.23 -5.92
N ASP A 746 1.73 15.03 -5.17
CA ASP A 746 0.56 14.55 -4.43
C ASP A 746 -0.58 15.57 -4.33
N ALA A 747 -1.66 15.15 -3.67
CA ALA A 747 -2.87 15.94 -3.54
C ALA A 747 -2.72 17.25 -2.76
N LEU A 748 -1.72 17.40 -1.86
CA LEU A 748 -1.48 18.69 -1.20
C LEU A 748 -0.91 19.70 -2.21
N THR A 749 0.05 19.27 -3.01
CA THR A 749 0.67 20.12 -4.04
C THR A 749 -0.36 20.58 -5.07
N ASP A 750 -1.26 19.69 -5.52
CA ASP A 750 -2.33 20.06 -6.45
C ASP A 750 -3.27 21.14 -5.85
N LEU A 751 -3.61 21.02 -4.55
CA LEU A 751 -4.45 22.01 -3.85
C LEU A 751 -3.74 23.36 -3.72
N GLU A 752 -2.41 23.38 -3.58
CA GLU A 752 -1.64 24.62 -3.53
C GLU A 752 -1.42 25.25 -4.93
N GLY A 753 -1.30 24.44 -5.98
CA GLY A 753 -0.92 24.87 -7.33
C GLY A 753 -2.00 25.61 -8.13
N ILE A 754 -3.29 25.29 -7.93
CA ILE A 754 -4.38 25.80 -8.77
C ILE A 754 -5.10 27.00 -8.14
N GLY A 755 -4.40 27.94 -7.49
CA GLY A 755 -5.03 29.15 -6.90
C GLY A 755 -6.25 28.86 -6.01
N GLY A 756 -6.37 27.62 -5.56
CA GLY A 756 -7.63 27.00 -5.19
C GLY A 756 -7.78 27.21 -3.71
N LYS A 757 -8.33 28.37 -3.32
CA LYS A 757 -8.82 28.50 -1.95
C LYS A 757 -9.70 27.28 -1.69
N PRO A 758 -9.47 26.51 -0.61
CA PRO A 758 -10.39 25.46 -0.24
C PRO A 758 -11.79 26.09 -0.10
N ASN A 759 -12.63 25.89 -1.11
CA ASN A 759 -13.95 26.48 -1.23
C ASN A 759 -14.88 25.65 -0.36
N GLY A 760 -14.94 26.04 0.91
CA GLY A 760 -15.87 25.50 1.89
C GLY A 760 -15.19 24.77 3.05
N GLN A 761 -15.91 24.74 4.16
CA GLN A 761 -15.47 24.19 5.45
C GLN A 761 -14.91 22.76 5.36
N ARG A 762 -15.42 21.92 4.44
CA ARG A 762 -15.00 20.52 4.27
C ARG A 762 -13.58 20.38 3.73
N GLN A 763 -13.21 21.16 2.72
CA GLN A 763 -11.84 21.10 2.17
C GLN A 763 -10.83 21.58 3.21
N GLN A 764 -11.23 22.53 4.06
CA GLN A 764 -10.41 22.99 5.18
C GLN A 764 -10.26 21.94 6.30
N GLU A 765 -11.33 21.21 6.64
CA GLU A 765 -11.27 20.06 7.57
C GLU A 765 -10.36 18.95 7.03
N MET A 766 -10.48 18.59 5.74
CA MET A 766 -9.64 17.58 5.10
C MET A 766 -8.17 17.98 5.05
N LEU A 767 -7.90 19.23 4.72
CA LEU A 767 -6.56 19.79 4.73
C LEU A 767 -5.96 19.68 6.14
N SER A 768 -6.74 20.00 7.17
CA SER A 768 -6.29 19.90 8.57
C SER A 768 -5.99 18.47 8.98
N ASP A 769 -6.88 17.50 8.67
CA ASP A 769 -6.67 16.07 8.95
C ASP A 769 -5.42 15.53 8.21
N GLY A 770 -5.23 15.91 6.94
CA GLY A 770 -4.07 15.51 6.14
C GLY A 770 -2.76 16.10 6.67
N LEU A 771 -2.76 17.40 7.02
CA LEU A 771 -1.60 18.07 7.62
C LEU A 771 -1.25 17.44 8.98
N GLU A 772 -2.24 17.12 9.81
CA GLU A 772 -2.00 16.45 11.10
C GLU A 772 -1.22 15.14 10.91
N ARG A 773 -1.65 14.32 9.96
CA ARG A 773 -0.99 13.03 9.67
C ARG A 773 0.39 13.22 9.07
N ARG A 774 0.53 14.09 8.07
CA ARG A 774 1.81 14.28 7.36
C ARG A 774 2.91 14.83 8.26
N LEU A 775 2.55 15.77 9.14
CA LEU A 775 3.52 16.49 9.95
C LEU A 775 3.88 15.78 11.27
N TRP A 776 3.00 14.94 11.82
CA TRP A 776 3.20 14.34 13.15
C TRP A 776 2.95 12.82 13.23
N ASP A 777 2.47 12.17 12.17
CA ASP A 777 2.13 10.73 12.20
C ASP A 777 2.53 9.98 10.90
N ASN A 778 3.56 10.45 10.20
CA ASN A 778 4.08 9.79 9.00
C ASN A 778 5.60 9.97 8.87
N HIS A 779 6.35 9.09 9.54
CA HIS A 779 7.81 9.06 9.49
C HIS A 779 8.32 8.54 8.14
N THR A 780 7.57 7.67 7.47
CA THR A 780 7.92 7.17 6.12
C THR A 780 7.95 8.33 5.11
N PHE A 781 7.05 9.30 5.25
CA PHE A 781 7.14 10.55 4.51
C PHE A 781 8.22 11.48 5.08
N GLY A 782 8.20 11.77 6.37
CA GLY A 782 8.99 12.87 6.94
C GLY A 782 10.51 12.64 7.01
N THR A 783 10.96 11.38 7.09
CA THR A 783 12.40 11.08 7.21
C THR A 783 13.07 10.92 5.85
N LEU A 784 14.38 11.20 5.80
CA LEU A 784 15.24 11.06 4.64
C LEU A 784 16.52 10.27 5.03
N SER A 785 17.28 9.85 4.03
CA SER A 785 18.62 9.28 4.22
C SER A 785 19.55 9.70 3.08
N THR A 786 20.85 9.85 3.34
CA THR A 786 21.87 10.10 2.30
C THR A 786 23.14 9.31 2.57
N ASP A 787 23.86 8.96 1.50
CA ASP A 787 25.24 8.45 1.54
C ASP A 787 26.29 9.57 1.31
N GLY A 788 25.85 10.81 1.16
CA GLY A 788 26.68 11.98 0.83
C GLY A 788 26.70 12.33 -0.65
N GLU A 789 26.23 11.45 -1.55
CA GLU A 789 26.10 11.70 -2.98
C GLU A 789 24.64 11.80 -3.41
N PHE A 790 23.80 10.89 -2.92
CA PHE A 790 22.36 10.86 -3.20
C PHE A 790 21.53 11.06 -1.94
N VAL A 791 20.40 11.74 -2.10
CA VAL A 791 19.33 11.83 -1.09
C VAL A 791 18.23 10.86 -1.48
N TYR A 792 17.96 9.89 -0.60
CA TYR A 792 16.95 8.86 -0.78
C TYR A 792 15.67 9.18 -0.01
N VAL A 793 14.55 9.10 -0.70
CA VAL A 793 13.23 9.43 -0.14
C VAL A 793 12.16 8.45 -0.60
N VAL A 794 11.17 8.22 0.26
CA VAL A 794 9.94 7.51 -0.12
C VAL A 794 8.88 8.53 -0.52
N GLU A 795 8.30 8.33 -1.69
CA GLU A 795 7.35 9.19 -2.36
C GLU A 795 6.13 8.42 -2.88
N ASP A 796 5.21 9.16 -3.51
CA ASP A 796 3.90 8.68 -3.91
C ASP A 796 3.04 8.18 -2.73
N ILE A 797 3.36 8.66 -1.52
CA ILE A 797 2.62 8.37 -0.28
C ILE A 797 1.36 9.26 -0.26
N PRO A 798 0.17 8.69 -0.03
CA PRO A 798 -1.05 9.49 -0.01
C PRO A 798 -1.02 10.51 1.13
N PHE A 799 -1.32 11.77 0.81
CA PHE A 799 -1.45 12.84 1.82
C PHE A 799 -2.65 12.62 2.75
N GLY A 800 -3.66 11.88 2.31
CA GLY A 800 -4.83 11.54 3.13
C GLY A 800 -5.94 12.59 3.09
N ILE A 801 -5.98 13.48 2.10
CA ILE A 801 -7.20 14.23 1.79
C ILE A 801 -8.29 13.19 1.53
N GLY A 802 -9.36 13.26 2.33
CA GLY A 802 -10.41 12.26 2.30
C GLY A 802 -10.92 12.06 0.88
N ALA A 803 -11.15 10.80 0.52
CA ALA A 803 -12.25 10.28 -0.30
C ALA A 803 -12.90 11.11 -1.44
N ASP A 804 -13.19 12.38 -1.23
CA ASP A 804 -13.87 13.29 -2.16
C ASP A 804 -12.91 13.99 -3.13
N TYR A 805 -11.62 14.13 -2.78
CA TYR A 805 -10.65 14.70 -3.70
C TYR A 805 -10.25 13.65 -4.76
N GLN A 806 -10.79 13.85 -5.96
CA GLN A 806 -10.57 12.96 -7.10
C GLN A 806 -9.36 13.45 -7.89
N ARG A 807 -8.20 13.09 -7.39
CA ARG A 807 -6.95 13.34 -8.09
C ARG A 807 -6.86 12.46 -9.33
N LEU A 808 -6.69 13.07 -10.50
CA LEU A 808 -6.26 12.37 -11.70
C LEU A 808 -4.73 12.40 -11.77
N VAL A 809 -4.13 11.26 -12.11
CA VAL A 809 -2.69 11.10 -12.28
C VAL A 809 -2.36 10.54 -13.65
N MET A 810 -1.20 10.92 -14.17
CA MET A 810 -0.66 10.38 -15.41
C MET A 810 0.21 9.15 -15.14
N THR A 811 -0.15 8.00 -15.72
CA THR A 811 0.70 6.81 -15.74
C THR A 811 1.95 7.02 -16.61
N PRO A 812 3.04 6.27 -16.42
CA PRO A 812 4.20 6.31 -17.32
C PRO A 812 3.84 6.14 -18.82
N GLY A 813 2.87 5.28 -19.14
CA GLY A 813 2.34 5.12 -20.50
C GLY A 813 1.43 6.26 -21.02
N GLY A 814 1.36 7.42 -20.35
CA GLY A 814 0.60 8.59 -20.80
C GLY A 814 -0.92 8.49 -20.69
N ARG A 815 -1.42 7.57 -19.86
CA ARG A 815 -2.85 7.39 -19.57
C ARG A 815 -3.25 8.15 -18.31
N GLN A 816 -4.44 8.74 -18.30
CA GLN A 816 -5.03 9.30 -17.08
C GLN A 816 -5.68 8.18 -16.27
N GLN A 817 -5.47 8.22 -14.95
CA GLN A 817 -6.10 7.31 -14.02
C GLN A 817 -6.47 8.05 -12.73
N LEU A 818 -7.57 7.64 -12.09
CA LEU A 818 -7.90 8.12 -10.75
C LEU A 818 -6.88 7.60 -9.73
N ASP A 819 -6.29 8.51 -8.94
CA ASP A 819 -5.42 8.13 -7.82
C ASP A 819 -6.24 7.34 -6.80
N VAL A 820 -5.71 6.17 -6.44
CA VAL A 820 -6.33 5.28 -5.45
C VAL A 820 -6.18 5.82 -4.01
N GLY A 821 -5.34 6.85 -3.80
CA GLY A 821 -5.26 7.62 -2.55
C GLY A 821 -4.98 6.73 -1.34
N ALA A 822 -5.86 6.78 -0.33
CA ALA A 822 -5.76 5.97 0.89
C ALA A 822 -5.75 4.45 0.65
N LEU A 823 -6.17 3.98 -0.53
CA LEU A 823 -6.12 2.57 -0.91
C LEU A 823 -4.79 2.18 -1.59
N LYS A 824 -3.88 3.13 -1.80
CA LYS A 824 -2.57 2.89 -2.40
C LYS A 824 -1.76 1.93 -1.54
N ASN A 825 -1.29 0.86 -2.17
CA ASN A 825 -0.48 -0.19 -1.56
C ASN A 825 0.90 -0.31 -2.18
N TYR A 826 1.34 0.74 -2.86
CA TYR A 826 2.66 0.91 -3.44
C TYR A 826 3.19 2.32 -3.14
N SER A 827 4.48 2.52 -3.36
CA SER A 827 5.17 3.81 -3.21
C SER A 827 6.34 3.85 -4.19
N VAL A 828 7.00 5.00 -4.31
CA VAL A 828 8.22 5.16 -5.11
C VAL A 828 9.40 5.45 -4.18
N LEU A 829 10.52 4.76 -4.37
CA LEU A 829 11.80 5.12 -3.78
C LEU A 829 12.57 5.95 -4.82
N THR A 830 12.92 7.18 -4.45
CA THR A 830 13.58 8.14 -5.35
C THR A 830 14.96 8.48 -4.83
N ALA A 831 15.95 8.51 -5.73
CA ALA A 831 17.27 9.07 -5.45
C ALA A 831 17.47 10.40 -6.17
N TYR A 832 17.77 11.42 -5.39
CA TYR A 832 18.12 12.75 -5.86
C TYR A 832 19.63 12.94 -5.77
N ASP A 833 20.23 13.52 -6.80
CA ASP A 833 21.60 14.04 -6.69
C ASP A 833 21.65 15.15 -5.63
N LEU A 834 22.51 15.00 -4.63
CA LEU A 834 22.56 15.89 -3.47
C LEU A 834 22.91 17.33 -3.85
N LYS A 835 23.70 17.53 -4.90
CA LYS A 835 24.19 18.86 -5.30
C LYS A 835 23.19 19.61 -6.15
N THR A 836 22.50 18.90 -7.04
CA THR A 836 21.66 19.50 -8.10
C THR A 836 20.18 19.38 -7.82
N GLY A 837 19.75 18.44 -6.96
CA GLY A 837 18.34 18.15 -6.71
C GLY A 837 17.65 17.43 -7.88
N LYS A 838 18.41 16.93 -8.84
CA LYS A 838 17.90 16.21 -10.00
C LYS A 838 17.65 14.74 -9.66
N VAL A 839 16.52 14.18 -10.10
CA VAL A 839 16.26 12.74 -9.94
C VAL A 839 17.23 11.93 -10.79
N ARG A 840 17.89 10.93 -10.19
CA ARG A 840 18.84 10.04 -10.87
C ARG A 840 18.24 8.69 -11.21
N TRP A 841 17.38 8.19 -10.33
CA TRP A 841 16.58 6.99 -10.58
C TRP A 841 15.35 6.96 -9.67
N GLU A 842 14.33 6.21 -10.09
CA GLU A 842 13.09 5.93 -9.37
C GLU A 842 12.85 4.41 -9.37
N LEU A 843 12.40 3.86 -8.25
CA LEU A 843 12.07 2.44 -8.10
C LEU A 843 10.68 2.28 -7.50
N GLY A 844 9.86 1.38 -8.03
CA GLY A 844 8.49 1.16 -7.57
C GLY A 844 7.44 2.03 -8.28
N GLY A 845 6.20 1.94 -7.81
CA GLY A 845 5.02 2.54 -8.45
C GLY A 845 3.89 1.54 -8.67
N SER A 846 2.90 1.89 -9.49
CA SER A 846 1.76 1.02 -9.80
C SER A 846 2.21 -0.26 -10.51
N SER A 847 1.62 -1.40 -10.17
CA SER A 847 1.84 -2.68 -10.87
C SER A 847 1.10 -2.79 -12.22
N SER A 848 0.38 -1.74 -12.63
CA SER A 848 -0.35 -1.70 -13.91
C SER A 848 0.58 -1.65 -15.11
N ASP A 849 1.82 -1.20 -14.92
CA ASP A 849 2.84 -1.11 -15.95
C ASP A 849 3.96 -2.11 -15.66
N ALA A 850 4.09 -3.13 -16.51
CA ALA A 850 5.07 -4.19 -16.34
C ALA A 850 6.52 -3.72 -16.57
N SER A 851 6.73 -2.52 -17.12
CA SER A 851 8.07 -1.93 -17.28
C SER A 851 8.64 -1.35 -15.99
N VAL A 852 7.81 -1.17 -14.96
CA VAL A 852 8.21 -0.59 -13.68
C VAL A 852 8.87 -1.66 -12.81
N GLN A 853 10.18 -1.51 -12.59
CA GLN A 853 10.92 -2.35 -11.65
C GLN A 853 10.35 -2.16 -10.22
N GLU A 854 10.13 -3.28 -9.51
CA GLU A 854 9.45 -3.30 -8.21
C GLU A 854 8.03 -2.69 -8.23
N GLY A 855 7.31 -2.79 -9.36
CA GLY A 855 5.90 -2.35 -9.46
C GLY A 855 4.99 -3.07 -8.45
N GLY A 856 4.16 -2.30 -7.73
CA GLY A 856 3.27 -2.80 -6.67
C GLY A 856 3.93 -2.97 -5.30
N VAL A 857 5.14 -2.46 -5.11
CA VAL A 857 5.89 -2.51 -3.85
C VAL A 857 5.69 -1.24 -3.03
N PHE A 858 5.52 -1.40 -1.72
CA PHE A 858 5.48 -0.31 -0.73
C PHE A 858 6.74 -0.33 0.14
N PHE A 859 7.57 0.71 0.06
CA PHE A 859 8.77 0.88 0.90
C PHE A 859 8.36 1.40 2.28
N LEU A 860 8.79 0.74 3.37
CA LEU A 860 8.29 1.05 4.71
C LEU A 860 9.01 2.25 5.37
N GLY A 861 10.11 2.71 4.80
CA GLY A 861 10.89 3.87 5.22
C GLY A 861 12.05 4.14 4.26
N PRO A 862 12.76 5.28 4.40
CA PRO A 862 14.00 5.54 3.67
C PRO A 862 15.03 4.43 3.88
N PRO A 863 15.88 4.15 2.88
CA PRO A 863 16.90 3.12 3.01
C PRO A 863 17.96 3.46 4.07
N LEU A 864 18.72 2.44 4.48
CA LEU A 864 19.96 2.62 5.22
C LEU A 864 21.16 2.53 4.25
N PRO A 865 21.87 3.64 3.96
CA PRO A 865 23.07 3.64 3.13
C PRO A 865 24.30 3.16 3.90
N ILE A 866 24.96 2.12 3.40
CA ILE A 866 26.17 1.53 3.99
C ILE A 866 27.06 0.96 2.87
N GLY A 867 28.29 1.46 2.76
CA GLY A 867 29.33 0.86 1.91
C GLY A 867 28.98 0.82 0.42
N GLY A 868 28.44 1.92 -0.13
CA GLY A 868 28.03 2.02 -1.54
C GLY A 868 26.74 1.28 -1.90
N LYS A 869 26.05 0.72 -0.89
CA LYS A 869 24.79 -0.01 -1.05
C LYS A 869 23.72 0.61 -0.16
N ILE A 870 22.47 0.38 -0.53
CA ILE A 870 21.32 0.81 0.26
C ILE A 870 20.46 -0.39 0.65
N TYR A 871 20.03 -0.43 1.91
CA TYR A 871 19.20 -1.50 2.46
C TYR A 871 17.82 -0.96 2.82
N VAL A 872 16.78 -1.51 2.20
CA VAL A 872 15.40 -1.05 2.42
C VAL A 872 14.46 -2.22 2.73
N VAL A 873 13.57 -2.02 3.69
CA VAL A 873 12.48 -2.96 3.96
C VAL A 873 11.28 -2.55 3.13
N ALA A 874 10.79 -3.48 2.33
CA ALA A 874 9.70 -3.24 1.40
C ALA A 874 8.63 -4.31 1.53
N ARG A 875 7.42 -3.98 1.12
CA ARG A 875 6.25 -4.84 1.18
C ARG A 875 5.69 -5.05 -0.21
N GLU A 876 5.55 -6.29 -0.60
CA GLU A 876 4.91 -6.68 -1.85
C GLU A 876 3.83 -7.69 -1.54
N LYS A 877 2.57 -7.30 -1.78
CA LYS A 877 1.38 -8.10 -1.45
C LYS A 877 1.42 -8.56 0.01
N ARG A 878 1.84 -9.81 0.25
CA ARG A 878 1.86 -10.45 1.56
C ARG A 878 3.26 -10.66 2.12
N ARG A 879 4.28 -10.45 1.30
CA ARG A 879 5.69 -10.64 1.67
C ARG A 879 6.27 -9.31 2.12
N THR A 880 6.97 -9.34 3.24
CA THR A 880 7.86 -8.26 3.65
C THR A 880 9.28 -8.71 3.31
N ARG A 881 9.97 -7.93 2.49
CA ARG A 881 11.29 -8.23 1.93
C ARG A 881 12.33 -7.23 2.46
N LEU A 882 13.55 -7.70 2.65
CA LEU A 882 14.76 -6.87 2.68
C LEU A 882 15.31 -6.81 1.26
N LEU A 883 15.58 -5.62 0.76
CA LEU A 883 16.24 -5.39 -0.52
C LEU A 883 17.61 -4.74 -0.27
N GLU A 884 18.66 -5.30 -0.87
CA GLU A 884 19.98 -4.67 -1.03
C GLU A 884 20.04 -4.15 -2.46
N LEU A 885 20.13 -2.83 -2.61
CA LEU A 885 20.20 -2.16 -3.91
C LEU A 885 21.54 -1.46 -4.07
N ASP A 886 21.99 -1.36 -5.32
CA ASP A 886 23.09 -0.48 -5.70
C ASP A 886 22.68 0.98 -5.53
N ALA A 887 23.51 1.78 -4.85
CA ALA A 887 23.23 3.19 -4.58
C ALA A 887 23.12 4.04 -5.86
N ASN A 888 23.97 3.76 -6.85
CA ASN A 888 24.09 4.57 -8.06
C ASN A 888 22.95 4.35 -9.06
N SER A 889 22.47 3.11 -9.17
CA SER A 889 21.49 2.71 -10.19
C SER A 889 20.11 2.33 -9.63
N GLY A 890 20.01 2.05 -8.33
CA GLY A 890 18.79 1.48 -7.73
C GLY A 890 18.54 0.02 -8.12
N GLN A 891 19.48 -0.64 -8.81
CA GLN A 891 19.33 -2.03 -9.22
C GLN A 891 19.34 -2.97 -8.00
N SER A 892 18.43 -3.94 -7.98
CA SER A 892 18.39 -4.95 -6.93
C SER A 892 19.56 -5.92 -7.04
N LEU A 893 20.44 -5.91 -6.05
CA LEU A 893 21.61 -6.80 -5.93
C LEU A 893 21.24 -8.10 -5.21
N TRP A 894 20.41 -8.00 -4.18
CA TRP A 894 19.99 -9.14 -3.37
C TRP A 894 18.66 -8.88 -2.65
N GLU A 895 17.88 -9.93 -2.42
CA GLU A 895 16.65 -9.87 -1.64
C GLU A 895 16.49 -11.05 -0.67
N MET A 896 15.76 -10.82 0.42
CA MET A 896 15.35 -11.84 1.36
C MET A 896 13.91 -11.61 1.81
N THR A 897 13.08 -12.66 1.79
CA THR A 897 11.76 -12.60 2.42
C THR A 897 11.92 -12.71 3.94
N LEU A 898 11.65 -11.62 4.66
CA LEU A 898 11.73 -11.58 6.11
C LEU A 898 10.47 -12.18 6.74
N ALA A 899 9.29 -11.93 6.18
CA ALA A 899 8.03 -12.46 6.69
C ALA A 899 6.91 -12.53 5.64
N GLU A 900 5.95 -13.43 5.83
CA GLU A 900 4.78 -13.64 4.96
C GLU A 900 3.49 -13.68 5.78
N ARG A 901 2.46 -12.93 5.38
CA ARG A 901 1.18 -12.87 6.12
C ARG A 901 0.22 -14.00 5.74
N GLU A 902 -0.59 -14.45 6.70
CA GLU A 902 -1.67 -15.44 6.49
C GLU A 902 -2.87 -14.87 5.72
N GLN A 903 -3.67 -15.76 5.12
CA GLN A 903 -4.80 -15.37 4.27
C GLN A 903 -6.00 -15.14 5.17
N VAL A 904 -6.59 -13.94 5.10
CA VAL A 904 -7.89 -13.74 5.74
C VAL A 904 -8.91 -14.62 5.00
N PRO A 905 -9.66 -15.50 5.70
CA PRO A 905 -10.77 -16.20 5.07
C PRO A 905 -11.71 -15.19 4.43
N GLN A 906 -12.02 -15.36 3.14
CA GLN A 906 -12.73 -14.42 2.26
C GLN A 906 -14.19 -14.09 2.67
N GLN A 907 -14.61 -14.35 3.91
CA GLN A 907 -15.94 -13.98 4.37
C GLN A 907 -16.02 -12.45 4.55
N ASN A 908 -16.53 -11.80 3.50
CA ASN A 908 -16.96 -10.41 3.45
C ASN A 908 -15.94 -9.42 4.02
N VAL A 909 -14.92 -9.09 3.22
CA VAL A 909 -14.15 -7.87 3.39
C VAL A 909 -15.11 -6.69 3.60
N PHE A 910 -14.97 -6.02 4.74
CA PHE A 910 -15.88 -4.98 5.19
C PHE A 910 -15.67 -3.70 4.37
N LEU A 911 -16.30 -3.60 3.20
CA LEU A 911 -16.32 -2.40 2.36
C LEU A 911 -16.71 -1.10 3.11
N ALA A 912 -17.36 -1.24 4.28
CA ALA A 912 -17.78 -0.16 5.17
C ALA A 912 -16.73 0.28 6.22
N MET A 913 -15.50 -0.23 6.19
CA MET A 913 -14.47 0.23 7.14
C MET A 913 -14.03 1.67 6.83
N PRO A 914 -13.68 2.47 7.85
CA PRO A 914 -13.06 3.78 7.65
C PRO A 914 -11.80 3.69 6.78
N LEU A 915 -11.54 4.72 5.95
CA LEU A 915 -10.34 4.77 5.11
C LEU A 915 -9.03 4.68 5.92
N SER A 916 -9.01 5.22 7.14
CA SER A 916 -7.86 5.13 8.05
C SER A 916 -7.48 3.71 8.45
N VAL A 917 -8.38 2.73 8.30
CA VAL A 917 -8.08 1.31 8.52
C VAL A 917 -7.23 0.75 7.36
N TYR A 918 -7.43 1.28 6.15
CA TYR A 918 -6.66 0.90 4.97
C TYR A 918 -5.30 1.63 4.91
N GLU A 919 -5.22 2.83 5.51
CA GLU A 919 -3.97 3.56 5.77
C GLU A 919 -3.18 2.88 6.90
N GLN A 920 -2.49 1.79 6.58
CA GLN A 920 -1.78 0.95 7.54
C GLN A 920 -0.77 1.74 8.36
N ARG A 921 -0.73 1.53 9.67
CA ARG A 921 0.27 2.15 10.55
C ARG A 921 1.70 1.81 10.14
N ALA A 922 1.94 0.56 9.73
CA ALA A 922 3.25 0.13 9.22
C ALA A 922 3.72 0.91 7.98
N HIS A 923 2.81 1.52 7.20
CA HIS A 923 3.17 2.38 6.07
C HIS A 923 3.63 3.78 6.49
N ARG A 924 3.45 4.13 7.77
CA ARG A 924 3.69 5.46 8.33
C ARG A 924 4.75 5.45 9.44
N SER A 925 5.24 4.27 9.81
CA SER A 925 6.17 4.06 10.94
C SER A 925 7.61 4.46 10.63
N GLY A 926 7.97 4.66 9.35
CA GLY A 926 9.35 4.94 8.93
C GLY A 926 10.29 3.79 9.27
N ALA A 927 9.92 2.56 8.88
CA ALA A 927 10.61 1.33 9.26
C ALA A 927 11.93 1.14 8.48
N SER A 928 12.87 2.05 8.70
CA SER A 928 14.22 2.00 8.16
C SER A 928 15.12 1.11 9.03
N PRO A 929 15.99 0.28 8.42
CA PRO A 929 16.94 -0.52 9.18
C PRO A 929 17.92 0.32 10.03
N SER A 930 18.53 -0.34 11.01
CA SER A 930 19.71 0.13 11.74
C SER A 930 20.80 -0.95 11.67
N SER A 931 22.08 -0.57 11.75
CA SER A 931 23.19 -1.50 11.61
C SER A 931 24.31 -1.22 12.60
N ALA A 932 24.88 -2.29 13.16
CA ALA A 932 26.14 -2.27 13.90
C ALA A 932 26.80 -3.65 13.82
N GLY A 933 28.13 -3.70 13.84
CA GLY A 933 28.87 -4.98 13.94
C GLY A 933 28.54 -6.01 12.85
N GLY A 934 28.14 -5.56 11.65
CA GLY A 934 27.74 -6.45 10.55
C GLY A 934 26.33 -7.03 10.67
N VAL A 935 25.57 -6.62 11.68
CA VAL A 935 24.17 -7.01 11.88
C VAL A 935 23.24 -5.87 11.50
N LEU A 936 22.33 -6.15 10.58
CA LEU A 936 21.23 -5.27 10.18
C LEU A 936 19.97 -5.64 10.99
N VAL A 937 19.41 -4.69 11.72
CA VAL A 937 18.14 -4.86 12.43
C VAL A 937 17.03 -4.19 11.64
N CYS A 938 16.11 -5.00 11.12
CA CYS A 938 15.02 -4.61 10.24
C CYS A 938 13.68 -4.58 11.00
N PRO A 939 13.08 -3.40 11.23
CA PRO A 939 11.67 -3.31 11.63
C PRO A 939 10.75 -3.67 10.46
N LEU A 940 9.81 -4.60 10.65
CA LEU A 940 8.88 -5.08 9.60
C LEU A 940 7.47 -4.46 9.70
N SER A 941 7.09 -4.14 10.93
CA SER A 941 5.84 -3.51 11.32
C SER A 941 5.97 -3.02 12.77
N ASP A 942 4.92 -2.39 13.30
CA ASP A 942 4.81 -1.82 14.66
C ASP A 942 5.18 -2.77 15.83
N GLY A 943 5.46 -4.05 15.59
CA GLY A 943 5.82 -5.02 16.62
C GLY A 943 6.75 -6.16 16.20
N ASP A 944 7.19 -6.23 14.95
CA ASP A 944 8.03 -7.34 14.44
C ASP A 944 9.39 -6.81 13.99
N TYR A 945 10.47 -7.42 14.48
CA TYR A 945 11.85 -7.03 14.20
C TYR A 945 12.67 -8.25 13.80
N VAL A 946 13.59 -8.11 12.84
CA VAL A 946 14.47 -9.19 12.39
C VAL A 946 15.91 -8.72 12.39
N GLY A 947 16.80 -9.47 13.03
CA GLY A 947 18.25 -9.31 12.92
C GLY A 947 18.80 -10.17 11.79
N VAL A 948 19.52 -9.56 10.86
CA VAL A 948 20.13 -10.19 9.69
C VAL A 948 21.64 -9.95 9.72
N ASP A 949 22.42 -11.00 9.55
CA ASP A 949 23.87 -10.89 9.39
C ASP A 949 24.20 -10.55 7.93
N LEU A 950 24.81 -9.39 7.70
CA LEU A 950 25.16 -8.89 6.36
C LEU A 950 26.26 -9.70 5.68
N THR A 951 27.11 -10.35 6.46
CA THR A 951 28.25 -11.14 5.97
C THR A 951 27.79 -12.46 5.38
N THR A 952 26.85 -13.11 6.06
CA THR A 952 26.32 -14.41 5.67
C THR A 952 25.02 -14.31 4.89
N ARG A 953 24.37 -13.13 4.88
CA ARG A 953 23.01 -12.91 4.37
C ARG A 953 22.04 -13.91 4.99
N THR A 954 22.07 -14.04 6.33
CA THR A 954 21.22 -14.98 7.07
C THR A 954 20.44 -14.29 8.17
N VAL A 955 19.24 -14.80 8.48
CA VAL A 955 18.48 -14.37 9.65
C VAL A 955 19.17 -14.90 10.90
N LEU A 956 19.54 -14.02 11.82
CA LEU A 956 20.06 -14.38 13.14
C LEU A 956 18.90 -14.68 14.11
N TRP A 957 17.97 -13.75 14.17
CA TRP A 957 16.83 -13.80 15.08
C TRP A 957 15.67 -12.97 14.55
N ALA A 958 14.48 -13.27 15.05
CA ALA A 958 13.30 -12.49 14.79
C ALA A 958 12.46 -12.37 16.07
N TYR A 959 12.14 -11.14 16.44
CA TYR A 959 11.47 -10.79 17.68
C TYR A 959 10.09 -10.21 17.40
N ARG A 960 9.06 -10.81 18.00
CA ARG A 960 7.69 -10.29 17.99
C ARG A 960 7.34 -9.71 19.35
N SER A 961 7.13 -8.39 19.42
CA SER A 961 6.64 -7.74 20.62
C SER A 961 5.24 -8.26 21.00
N PRO A 962 4.98 -8.55 22.28
CA PRO A 962 3.62 -8.80 22.76
C PRO A 962 2.74 -7.58 22.45
N SER A 963 1.55 -7.81 21.89
CA SER A 963 0.55 -6.74 21.72
C SER A 963 -0.25 -6.57 23.01
N ASP A 964 -0.39 -5.33 23.47
CA ASP A 964 -1.32 -4.96 24.53
C ASP A 964 -2.75 -4.98 23.93
N ALA A 965 -3.31 -6.18 23.76
CA ALA A 965 -4.55 -6.38 23.04
C ALA A 965 -5.70 -5.57 23.69
N VAL A 966 -6.37 -4.73 22.89
CA VAL A 966 -7.59 -4.03 23.31
C VAL A 966 -8.66 -5.06 23.68
N PRO A 967 -9.27 -4.99 24.88
CA PRO A 967 -10.35 -5.89 25.25
C PRO A 967 -11.53 -5.72 24.28
N VAL A 968 -11.85 -6.80 23.56
CA VAL A 968 -12.89 -6.86 22.53
C VAL A 968 -13.99 -7.79 22.99
N ASN A 969 -15.25 -7.36 22.86
CA ASN A 969 -16.39 -8.12 23.36
C ASN A 969 -16.90 -9.09 22.26
N PRO A 970 -16.76 -10.42 22.44
CA PRO A 970 -17.20 -11.40 21.44
C PRO A 970 -18.72 -11.39 21.23
N MET A 971 -19.49 -10.82 22.18
CA MET A 971 -20.94 -10.76 22.12
C MET A 971 -21.45 -9.71 21.11
N PHE A 972 -20.64 -8.72 20.72
CA PHE A 972 -21.03 -7.61 19.84
C PHE A 972 -20.31 -7.63 18.48
N GLY A 973 -20.42 -8.73 17.72
CA GLY A 973 -19.96 -8.78 16.32
C GLY A 973 -18.56 -9.39 16.13
N ASN A 974 -17.95 -9.14 14.96
CA ASN A 974 -16.71 -9.80 14.57
C ASN A 974 -15.50 -9.20 15.33
N VAL A 975 -14.86 -10.02 16.17
CA VAL A 975 -13.67 -9.69 16.98
C VAL A 975 -12.54 -9.09 16.13
N PHE A 976 -12.33 -9.60 14.91
CA PHE A 976 -11.33 -9.10 13.99
C PHE A 976 -11.62 -7.65 13.57
N GLN A 977 -12.87 -7.37 13.23
CA GLN A 977 -13.32 -6.02 12.85
C GLN A 977 -13.18 -5.03 14.01
N GLN A 978 -13.54 -5.45 15.22
CA GLN A 978 -13.41 -4.61 16.41
C GLN A 978 -11.95 -4.22 16.70
N ARG A 979 -11.00 -5.16 16.57
CA ARG A 979 -9.57 -4.87 16.77
C ARG A 979 -9.06 -3.85 15.75
N MET A 980 -9.40 -4.03 14.47
CA MET A 980 -8.98 -3.07 13.43
C MET A 980 -9.52 -1.66 13.67
N LEU A 981 -10.77 -1.53 14.13
CA LEU A 981 -11.35 -0.23 14.46
C LEU A 981 -10.67 0.39 15.68
N ALA A 982 -10.47 -0.38 16.75
CA ALA A 982 -9.74 0.09 17.92
C ALA A 982 -8.34 0.57 17.53
N ASP A 983 -7.68 -0.16 16.63
CA ASP A 983 -6.37 0.20 16.13
C ASP A 983 -6.36 1.49 15.29
N ALA A 984 -7.35 1.70 14.43
CA ALA A 984 -7.46 2.90 13.60
C ALA A 984 -7.86 4.16 14.39
N TYR A 985 -8.46 4.00 15.57
CA TYR A 985 -8.89 5.09 16.45
C TYR A 985 -8.04 5.24 17.74
N ALA A 986 -6.95 4.47 17.87
CA ALA A 986 -6.04 4.58 19.01
C ALA A 986 -5.42 5.99 19.07
N ASP A 987 -5.31 6.56 20.27
CA ASP A 987 -4.73 7.89 20.46
C ASP A 987 -3.23 7.88 20.11
N PRO A 988 -2.78 8.69 19.14
CA PRO A 988 -1.36 8.80 18.80
C PRO A 988 -0.45 9.18 19.98
N ASP A 989 -0.97 9.86 21.00
CA ASP A 989 -0.19 10.31 22.15
C ASP A 989 0.02 9.19 23.20
N ASP A 990 -0.71 8.06 23.06
CA ASP A 990 -0.61 6.91 23.97
C ASP A 990 0.37 5.83 23.47
N ARG A 991 1.32 6.21 22.60
CA ARG A 991 2.36 5.32 22.06
C ARG A 991 3.71 6.02 21.96
N TRP A 992 4.73 5.26 21.61
CA TRP A 992 6.03 5.80 21.22
C TRP A 992 5.91 6.65 19.96
N VAL A 993 6.59 7.80 19.92
CA VAL A 993 6.57 8.76 18.80
C VAL A 993 7.25 8.16 17.58
N ASP A 994 8.40 7.50 17.78
CA ASP A 994 9.13 6.82 16.73
C ASP A 994 9.35 5.34 17.08
N SER A 995 9.43 4.51 16.04
CA SER A 995 9.65 3.07 16.13
C SER A 995 11.08 2.67 15.74
N SER A 996 12.01 3.63 15.73
CA SER A 996 13.37 3.41 15.26
C SER A 996 14.15 2.51 16.20
N VAL A 997 15.05 1.72 15.62
CA VAL A 997 15.90 0.80 16.37
C VAL A 997 17.18 1.52 16.77
N THR A 998 17.42 1.69 18.07
CA THR A 998 18.65 2.30 18.58
C THR A 998 19.63 1.20 18.99
N ILE A 999 20.87 1.25 18.49
CA ILE A 999 21.90 0.25 18.79
C ILE A 999 23.04 0.91 19.57
N ALA A 1000 23.44 0.31 20.69
CA ALA A 1000 24.59 0.74 21.50
C ALA A 1000 25.18 -0.45 22.26
N ASN A 1001 26.51 -0.58 22.28
CA ASN A 1001 27.23 -1.62 23.05
C ASN A 1001 26.64 -3.04 22.89
N ASP A 1002 26.45 -3.51 21.65
CA ASP A 1002 25.83 -4.81 21.33
C ASP A 1002 24.42 -5.03 21.89
N ARG A 1003 23.73 -3.95 22.26
CA ARG A 1003 22.32 -3.94 22.64
C ARG A 1003 21.47 -3.23 21.60
N VAL A 1004 20.25 -3.73 21.45
CA VAL A 1004 19.22 -3.24 20.54
C VAL A 1004 18.05 -2.77 21.38
N LEU A 1005 17.77 -1.48 21.36
CA LEU A 1005 16.61 -0.87 21.99
C LEU A 1005 15.51 -0.71 20.94
N ILE A 1006 14.35 -1.31 21.22
CA ILE A 1006 13.17 -1.20 20.37
C ILE A 1006 12.02 -0.55 21.15
N THR A 1007 11.28 0.32 20.46
CA THR A 1007 10.09 1.05 20.93
C THR A 1007 8.88 0.65 20.08
N PRO A 1008 8.31 -0.56 20.26
CA PRO A 1008 7.29 -1.05 19.35
C PRO A 1008 6.01 -0.23 19.51
N ALA A 1009 5.49 0.34 18.42
CA ALA A 1009 4.30 1.17 18.44
C ALA A 1009 3.04 0.39 18.88
N ALA A 1010 3.03 -0.94 18.74
CA ALA A 1010 1.94 -1.81 19.17
C ALA A 1010 2.00 -2.22 20.67
N SER A 1011 3.01 -1.76 21.41
CA SER A 1011 3.19 -2.10 22.83
C SER A 1011 3.62 -0.89 23.66
N GLY A 1012 3.04 -0.72 24.84
CA GLY A 1012 3.46 0.28 25.83
C GLY A 1012 4.76 -0.11 26.56
N ARG A 1013 5.75 -0.69 25.86
CA ARG A 1013 7.00 -1.20 26.44
C ARG A 1013 8.23 -0.70 25.70
N LEU A 1014 9.33 -0.52 26.43
CA LEU A 1014 10.70 -0.43 25.93
C LEU A 1014 11.34 -1.81 26.13
N ILE A 1015 12.02 -2.32 25.10
CA ILE A 1015 12.61 -3.66 25.13
C ILE A 1015 14.08 -3.54 24.71
N CYS A 1016 14.95 -4.18 25.48
CA CYS A 1016 16.38 -4.30 25.21
C CYS A 1016 16.71 -5.74 24.82
N LEU A 1017 17.28 -5.93 23.64
CA LEU A 1017 17.71 -7.21 23.10
C LEU A 1017 19.23 -7.22 22.91
N GLU A 1018 19.85 -8.39 22.94
CA GLU A 1018 21.22 -8.59 22.47
C GLU A 1018 21.27 -8.57 20.94
N LEU A 1019 22.22 -7.82 20.35
CA LEU A 1019 22.32 -7.62 18.90
C LEU A 1019 22.54 -8.92 18.12
N SER A 1020 23.39 -9.82 18.64
CA SER A 1020 23.78 -11.04 17.94
C SER A 1020 22.75 -12.17 18.04
N THR A 1021 21.97 -12.22 19.12
CA THR A 1021 21.09 -13.36 19.43
C THR A 1021 19.60 -13.00 19.48
N GLY A 1022 19.26 -11.73 19.66
CA GLY A 1022 17.89 -11.29 19.90
C GLY A 1022 17.36 -11.67 21.29
N ASN A 1023 18.19 -12.22 22.18
CA ASN A 1023 17.81 -12.52 23.54
C ASN A 1023 17.40 -11.25 24.28
N MET A 1024 16.29 -11.30 25.01
CA MET A 1024 15.82 -10.17 25.80
C MET A 1024 16.73 -10.01 27.03
N ALA A 1025 17.40 -8.87 27.12
CA ALA A 1025 18.18 -8.49 28.29
C ALA A 1025 17.24 -7.97 29.40
N TRP A 1026 16.36 -7.04 29.06
CA TRP A 1026 15.33 -6.52 29.95
C TRP A 1026 14.18 -5.87 29.18
N THR A 1027 13.09 -5.57 29.89
CA THR A 1027 11.97 -4.79 29.36
C THR A 1027 11.41 -3.87 30.43
N GLN A 1028 11.01 -2.66 30.03
CA GLN A 1028 10.44 -1.65 30.92
C GLN A 1028 9.11 -1.11 30.38
N THR A 1029 8.19 -0.72 31.26
CA THR A 1029 6.95 -0.05 30.83
C THR A 1029 7.25 1.35 30.28
N ARG A 1030 6.51 1.75 29.25
CA ARG A 1030 6.59 3.08 28.63
C ARG A 1030 6.30 4.18 29.65
N GLY A 1031 5.29 3.99 30.49
CA GLY A 1031 4.81 5.06 31.37
C GLY A 1031 4.36 6.25 30.53
N ASP A 1032 4.81 7.46 30.87
CA ASP A 1032 4.58 8.69 30.09
C ASP A 1032 5.66 8.94 29.01
N GLY A 1033 6.51 7.95 28.72
CA GLY A 1033 7.59 8.04 27.74
C GLY A 1033 7.09 8.28 26.31
N PHE A 1034 7.67 9.27 25.64
CA PHE A 1034 7.42 9.59 24.24
C PHE A 1034 8.44 8.93 23.29
N TYR A 1035 9.74 9.04 23.58
CA TYR A 1035 10.80 8.45 22.77
C TYR A 1035 12.10 8.22 23.57
N VAL A 1036 12.98 7.38 23.04
CA VAL A 1036 14.35 7.19 23.54
C VAL A 1036 15.24 8.22 22.86
N ALA A 1037 15.82 9.17 23.60
CA ALA A 1037 16.70 10.19 23.02
C ALA A 1037 18.03 9.63 22.53
N GLY A 1038 18.53 8.59 23.20
CA GLY A 1038 19.79 7.93 22.88
C GLY A 1038 20.38 7.20 24.08
N VAL A 1039 21.57 6.65 23.89
CA VAL A 1039 22.37 5.97 24.89
C VAL A 1039 23.71 6.67 25.00
N ARG A 1040 24.04 7.14 26.20
CA ARG A 1040 25.33 7.77 26.53
C ARG A 1040 25.82 7.23 27.86
N ASP A 1041 27.11 6.90 27.95
CA ASP A 1041 27.76 6.39 29.17
C ASP A 1041 27.00 5.21 29.81
N GLY A 1042 26.51 4.28 28.97
CA GLY A 1042 25.74 3.12 29.42
C GLY A 1042 24.34 3.43 29.97
N LYS A 1043 23.83 4.66 29.75
CA LYS A 1043 22.50 5.09 30.19
C LYS A 1043 21.58 5.35 28.99
N VAL A 1044 20.43 4.70 28.98
CA VAL A 1044 19.34 4.93 28.04
C VAL A 1044 18.52 6.10 28.53
N VAL A 1045 18.50 7.20 27.78
CA VAL A 1045 17.73 8.40 28.12
C VAL A 1045 16.35 8.32 27.45
N VAL A 1046 15.29 8.36 28.27
CA VAL A 1046 13.90 8.35 27.82
C VAL A 1046 13.27 9.69 28.14
N VAL A 1047 12.67 10.31 27.11
CA VAL A 1047 11.95 11.59 27.22
C VAL A 1047 10.49 11.30 27.48
N GLY A 1048 9.98 11.71 28.64
CA GLY A 1048 8.56 11.63 29.00
C GLY A 1048 7.83 12.95 28.83
N ARG A 1049 6.55 12.96 29.20
CA ARG A 1049 5.70 14.16 29.14
C ARG A 1049 6.12 15.23 30.14
N SER A 1050 6.55 14.80 31.33
CA SER A 1050 6.84 15.70 32.46
C SER A 1050 8.28 15.61 32.97
N HIS A 1051 9.00 14.53 32.64
CA HIS A 1051 10.33 14.27 33.16
C HIS A 1051 11.21 13.52 32.16
N LEU A 1052 12.53 13.63 32.33
CA LEU A 1052 13.52 12.77 31.73
C LEU A 1052 13.85 11.63 32.70
N ARG A 1053 13.96 10.40 32.20
CA ARG A 1053 14.42 9.25 32.98
C ARG A 1053 15.60 8.57 32.30
N ALA A 1054 16.54 8.08 33.10
CA ALA A 1054 17.68 7.31 32.62
C ALA A 1054 17.56 5.86 33.14
N LEU A 1055 17.75 4.89 32.24
CA LEU A 1055 17.84 3.48 32.57
C LEU A 1055 19.27 3.00 32.34
N ARG A 1056 19.76 2.05 33.12
CA ARG A 1056 21.01 1.37 32.78
C ARG A 1056 20.79 0.52 31.54
N LEU A 1057 21.77 0.50 30.65
CA LEU A 1057 21.73 -0.32 29.45
C LEU A 1057 21.83 -1.82 29.78
N ASP A 1058 22.61 -2.15 30.82
CA ASP A 1058 22.82 -3.51 31.34
C ASP A 1058 21.93 -3.86 32.53
#